data_AF-A0A182NIJ4-F1
#
_entry.id   AF-A0A182NIJ4-F1
#
_cell.length_a   1.000
_cell.length_b   1.000
_cell.length_c   1.000
_cell.angle_alpha   90.00
_cell.angle_beta   90.00
_cell.angle_gamma   90.00
#
_symmetry.space_group_name_H-M   'P 1'
#
loop_
_entity.id
_entity.type
_entity.pdbx_description
1 polymer ?
#
loop_
_entity_poly.entity_id
_entity_poly.type
_entity_poly.pdbx_seq_one_letter_code
_entity_poly.pdbx_strand_id
1 'polypeptide(L)'
;MSGIRNEAFLTEVEDGSTLTKRKSNGFMTVVEGVPSIAYDNEETGPVDTTPDETGRMAGSSGKLYDRLAGAIERHRKHIQLGVYIILNVVVIVFFGFATNYYLEYEQTLCGMQWCDGYGMLVLLVGFVYLGLLYYHVVKPILGHHFRALVVQPIARTVKHIAKPWYVRLAAVGLVIVGFALFVYFETRDQTERLISLSGMAFLLVISIVVSKHPTRINYRPVVMGVIFQFLLGLFCIRWEVGRSIFSCVGDKVATFLNYTREGAAFVYGSVLVGGGENEYAIFAFSVLSVIYFFSFCISILYYLGAMQWVVLKLGWILQSVLGTTVCESVIAAANIFLGMSESPLLIRPYLKDLTHSEIHSIMTSGYATVSGTVLAAYISFGANPAHLITASVMAAPGALCFAKMIYPETEESKTRSDNIQMEESTDSSMLDAASNGASAATPIVLGIIANLIAFVSFIAFLNGLLSWFGWRVGWEDVSLENIFGAVFRPLAFVMGVPWDDSYYVGKVIGIKMIVNEFVAFERLGEFIKEEVISPRSAAIATYSVCGFANPSSMGIMIGTLSAMAPNKRNIITAVAFRAFLTGSIVCFMTASIGGLLMDETIFNNFGRLATLGASTVLNGLLYFLLLKPRLGPSLYRMLSPVGSYLQRTFQPRTVKIAVGVIVLAAFAVFLYFDTRDDRSRLMPLTGMVVFLLLSFLASKHPKNINLRPVCAGLLVQVLLGVLCIRWDVGRSIFACVGAKVDTFLSYSSVGAAFVYSDALINQYAVFAFSVLSVIYFFSFFISVLYYLGAMQWFVLKLGWILQTLMGTTVCEGMMAASNIFLGMSESPLMIKPYVKDLTHSELHSIMASGFATVSGTVLAAYISFGASPGHLITASVISAPAVLCVAKIIYPEVEQSKTSSDNIQVEKSTDSSLVDAACNGASSATPLILGIIANLIAFVSFVAFLNGVLAWCGMLVGLDSLSLEWFCGYVFRPLAYVMGVSWEDSEHVGQIIGIKTVVNEFVAYQRLGELIRNGTITKRSITIATYAICGFANPSSLGIMIGAMSSLAPERRGAITAVSFRSFIAGSIACFMTACIAGERLDVGNSPCISGEMKLNTQCSPQVF
;
A
#
# COMPACT_ATOMS: atom_id res chain seq x y z
N MET A 1 -50.94 -18.67 -43.69
CA MET A 1 -52.09 -18.71 -42.77
C MET A 1 -51.61 -18.28 -41.39
N SER A 2 -52.44 -17.57 -40.60
CA SER A 2 -52.37 -17.32 -39.14
C SER A 2 -51.01 -17.48 -38.41
N GLY A 3 -50.43 -16.46 -37.74
CA GLY A 3 -50.87 -15.08 -37.49
C GLY A 3 -49.80 -14.30 -36.68
N ILE A 4 -49.57 -12.99 -36.88
CA ILE A 4 -50.38 -11.81 -36.44
C ILE A 4 -50.13 -11.49 -34.95
N ARG A 5 -49.62 -10.32 -34.52
CA ARG A 5 -49.25 -9.01 -35.16
C ARG A 5 -48.07 -8.37 -34.35
N ASN A 6 -47.07 -7.68 -34.92
CA ASN A 6 -47.02 -6.34 -35.59
C ASN A 6 -47.13 -5.15 -34.60
N GLU A 7 -46.57 -3.94 -34.80
CA GLU A 7 -45.73 -3.29 -35.84
C GLU A 7 -44.59 -2.49 -35.10
N ALA A 8 -43.39 -2.15 -35.59
CA ALA A 8 -42.89 -1.65 -36.91
C ALA A 8 -43.17 -0.13 -37.14
N PHE A 9 -42.39 0.70 -37.86
CA PHE A 9 -41.14 0.51 -38.65
C PHE A 9 -40.53 1.89 -39.08
N LEU A 10 -39.26 1.93 -39.55
CA LEU A 10 -38.64 2.90 -40.51
C LEU A 10 -38.46 4.40 -40.09
N THR A 11 -37.77 5.26 -40.86
CA THR A 11 -36.31 5.43 -41.18
C THR A 11 -36.11 6.67 -42.08
N GLU A 12 -34.92 7.31 -42.07
CA GLU A 12 -34.35 8.13 -43.18
C GLU A 12 -35.07 9.46 -43.58
N VAL A 13 -34.48 10.44 -44.30
CA VAL A 13 -33.12 11.06 -44.34
C VAL A 13 -33.21 12.39 -45.15
N GLU A 14 -32.37 13.41 -44.84
CA GLU A 14 -32.15 14.68 -45.63
C GLU A 14 -33.40 15.59 -45.88
N ASP A 15 -33.33 16.90 -46.19
CA ASP A 15 -32.48 18.06 -45.81
C ASP A 15 -33.42 19.33 -45.89
N GLY A 16 -33.07 20.63 -45.89
CA GLY A 16 -31.77 21.29 -45.97
C GLY A 16 -31.79 22.81 -46.21
N SER A 17 -30.59 23.40 -46.11
CA SER A 17 -30.15 24.68 -46.71
C SER A 17 -30.68 26.06 -46.21
N THR A 18 -29.74 27.00 -46.00
CA THR A 18 -29.84 28.48 -46.19
C THR A 18 -30.69 29.35 -45.21
N LEU A 19 -30.44 30.66 -44.96
CA LEU A 19 -29.48 31.65 -45.51
C LEU A 19 -29.20 32.87 -44.54
N THR A 20 -28.02 33.50 -44.66
CA THR A 20 -27.64 34.91 -44.34
C THR A 20 -27.66 35.56 -42.93
N LYS A 21 -26.43 35.83 -42.44
CA LYS A 21 -25.87 37.11 -41.89
C LYS A 21 -26.78 38.35 -41.72
N ARG A 22 -26.68 39.04 -40.56
CA ARG A 22 -26.25 40.47 -40.49
C ARG A 22 -25.67 40.88 -39.11
N LYS A 23 -25.06 42.08 -39.04
CA LYS A 23 -24.45 42.69 -37.84
C LYS A 23 -25.44 43.65 -37.14
N SER A 24 -25.28 43.90 -35.83
CA SER A 24 -24.96 45.24 -35.27
C SER A 24 -25.11 45.34 -33.73
N ASN A 25 -24.15 46.04 -33.11
CA ASN A 25 -24.11 46.77 -31.82
C ASN A 25 -25.36 46.81 -30.89
N GLY A 26 -25.12 46.71 -29.57
CA GLY A 26 -26.05 47.16 -28.51
C GLY A 26 -25.59 46.78 -27.09
N PHE A 27 -25.86 47.63 -26.09
CA PHE A 27 -25.55 47.41 -24.66
C PHE A 27 -26.80 47.74 -23.83
N MET A 28 -27.09 46.96 -22.75
CA MET A 28 -28.17 47.20 -21.76
C MET A 28 -29.63 47.13 -22.31
N THR A 29 -30.70 46.83 -21.54
CA THR A 29 -30.89 46.67 -20.07
C THR A 29 -32.11 45.75 -19.75
N VAL A 30 -31.99 44.86 -18.75
CA VAL A 30 -32.97 44.33 -17.73
C VAL A 30 -34.45 43.96 -18.06
N VAL A 31 -34.96 42.91 -17.36
CA VAL A 31 -36.36 42.56 -16.97
C VAL A 31 -37.09 41.42 -17.75
N GLU A 32 -37.43 40.36 -16.98
CA GLU A 32 -38.54 39.34 -17.03
C GLU A 32 -39.02 38.61 -18.32
N GLY A 33 -39.54 37.38 -18.11
CA GLY A 33 -40.32 36.59 -19.08
C GLY A 33 -40.35 35.08 -18.77
N VAL A 34 -41.47 34.55 -18.24
CA VAL A 34 -41.71 33.10 -18.02
C VAL A 34 -42.51 32.52 -19.22
N PRO A 35 -42.48 31.19 -19.49
CA PRO A 35 -43.44 30.30 -18.82
C PRO A 35 -42.90 28.89 -18.46
N SER A 36 -43.55 28.24 -17.49
CA SER A 36 -43.37 26.82 -17.14
C SER A 36 -44.66 26.03 -17.43
N ILE A 37 -44.54 24.82 -17.95
CA ILE A 37 -45.66 23.89 -18.19
C ILE A 37 -45.39 22.57 -17.45
N ALA A 38 -46.44 22.00 -16.86
CA ALA A 38 -46.37 20.83 -15.98
C ALA A 38 -46.60 19.50 -16.73
N TYR A 39 -46.40 18.39 -16.02
CA TYR A 39 -47.08 17.12 -16.28
C TYR A 39 -47.29 16.37 -14.95
N ASP A 40 -48.48 15.79 -14.78
CA ASP A 40 -48.94 15.11 -13.57
C ASP A 40 -48.58 13.62 -13.54
N ASN A 41 -48.82 12.97 -12.40
CA ASN A 41 -49.45 11.64 -12.35
C ASN A 41 -50.00 11.33 -10.94
N GLU A 42 -50.96 10.41 -10.87
CA GLU A 42 -51.99 10.35 -9.82
C GLU A 42 -51.82 9.23 -8.77
N GLU A 43 -52.57 9.40 -7.67
CA GLU A 43 -53.15 8.41 -6.74
C GLU A 43 -52.35 7.16 -6.27
N THR A 44 -52.10 7.11 -4.96
CA THR A 44 -52.62 6.03 -4.09
C THR A 44 -52.75 6.51 -2.63
N GLY A 45 -53.66 5.89 -1.88
CA GLY A 45 -53.84 6.03 -0.42
C GLY A 45 -55.06 5.21 0.05
N PRO A 46 -55.51 5.30 1.32
CA PRO A 46 -54.87 5.88 2.51
C PRO A 46 -54.70 4.82 3.63
N VAL A 47 -54.39 5.25 4.88
CA VAL A 47 -54.95 4.82 6.19
C VAL A 47 -53.96 5.01 7.36
N ASP A 48 -54.41 5.78 8.35
CA ASP A 48 -54.12 5.86 9.80
C ASP A 48 -52.79 5.40 10.42
N THR A 49 -52.21 6.31 11.20
CA THR A 49 -52.22 6.15 12.67
C THR A 49 -52.25 7.51 13.38
N THR A 50 -52.79 7.56 14.60
CA THR A 50 -53.13 8.78 15.34
C THR A 50 -51.95 9.45 16.08
N PRO A 51 -52.04 10.75 16.44
CA PRO A 51 -50.93 11.54 16.98
C PRO A 51 -50.70 11.34 18.49
N ASP A 52 -49.53 11.76 18.98
CA ASP A 52 -49.25 11.88 20.43
C ASP A 52 -48.45 13.17 20.77
N GLU A 53 -48.54 13.62 22.02
CA GLU A 53 -48.35 15.03 22.40
C GLU A 53 -46.94 15.40 22.90
N THR A 54 -46.11 15.99 22.04
CA THR A 54 -44.87 16.70 22.47
C THR A 54 -44.70 18.14 21.94
N GLY A 55 -45.57 18.59 21.03
CA GLY A 55 -45.39 19.85 20.29
C GLY A 55 -45.61 21.18 21.04
N ARG A 56 -45.91 21.17 22.36
CA ARG A 56 -46.44 22.37 23.06
C ARG A 56 -45.43 23.24 23.83
N MET A 57 -44.15 22.85 23.95
CA MET A 57 -43.12 23.73 24.56
C MET A 57 -42.14 24.39 23.57
N ALA A 58 -42.10 23.98 22.30
CA ALA A 58 -41.13 24.51 21.32
C ALA A 58 -41.58 25.82 20.62
N GLY A 59 -42.86 26.20 20.73
CA GLY A 59 -43.53 27.15 19.83
C GLY A 59 -43.14 28.63 19.91
N SER A 60 -42.26 29.02 20.86
CA SER A 60 -41.77 30.41 21.00
C SER A 60 -40.37 30.58 20.43
N SER A 61 -39.40 29.76 20.87
CA SER A 61 -38.00 29.86 20.45
C SER A 61 -37.81 29.64 18.96
N GLY A 62 -38.55 28.70 18.33
CA GLY A 62 -38.51 28.50 16.88
C GLY A 62 -38.89 29.75 16.11
N LYS A 63 -40.03 30.38 16.45
CA LYS A 63 -40.49 31.62 15.81
C LYS A 63 -39.55 32.82 16.02
N LEU A 64 -38.77 32.83 17.11
CA LEU A 64 -37.70 33.80 17.30
C LEU A 64 -36.49 33.49 16.40
N TYR A 65 -36.10 32.22 16.29
CA TYR A 65 -35.04 31.74 15.40
C TYR A 65 -35.36 32.02 13.93
N ASP A 66 -36.56 31.71 13.45
CA ASP A 66 -37.00 31.95 12.07
C ASP A 66 -37.01 33.45 11.74
N ARG A 67 -37.41 34.29 12.71
CA ARG A 67 -37.38 35.76 12.57
C ARG A 67 -35.96 36.31 12.59
N LEU A 68 -35.07 35.76 13.41
CA LEU A 68 -33.65 36.12 13.41
C LEU A 68 -32.98 35.70 12.11
N ALA A 69 -33.14 34.45 11.67
CA ALA A 69 -32.64 33.96 10.39
C ALA A 69 -33.16 34.80 9.21
N GLY A 70 -34.48 35.03 9.14
CA GLY A 70 -35.10 35.87 8.11
C GLY A 70 -34.73 37.37 8.16
N ALA A 71 -34.19 37.85 9.28
CA ALA A 71 -33.62 39.20 9.41
C ALA A 71 -32.11 39.22 9.07
N ILE A 72 -31.37 38.18 9.45
CA ILE A 72 -29.94 37.99 9.16
C ILE A 72 -29.73 37.81 7.66
N GLU A 73 -30.51 36.94 6.99
CA GLU A 73 -30.43 36.71 5.54
C GLU A 73 -30.69 38.02 4.77
N ARG A 74 -31.69 38.80 5.22
CA ARG A 74 -32.08 40.10 4.64
C ARG A 74 -31.00 41.19 4.79
N HIS A 75 -30.17 41.10 5.84
CA HIS A 75 -29.07 42.05 6.09
C HIS A 75 -27.67 41.43 5.86
N ARG A 76 -27.57 40.22 5.30
CA ARG A 76 -26.34 39.40 5.23
C ARG A 76 -25.15 40.17 4.69
N LYS A 77 -25.34 40.97 3.63
CA LYS A 77 -24.30 41.84 3.03
C LYS A 77 -23.82 42.95 3.98
N HIS A 78 -24.71 43.57 4.75
CA HIS A 78 -24.35 44.60 5.73
C HIS A 78 -23.70 44.00 6.98
N ILE A 79 -24.15 42.82 7.42
CA ILE A 79 -23.52 42.08 8.52
C ILE A 79 -22.11 41.65 8.13
N GLN A 80 -21.92 41.06 6.94
CA GLN A 80 -20.61 40.73 6.40
C GLN A 80 -19.69 41.96 6.30
N LEU A 81 -20.19 43.09 5.77
CA LEU A 81 -19.43 44.33 5.70
C LEU A 81 -19.02 44.84 7.09
N GLY A 82 -19.92 44.81 8.07
CA GLY A 82 -19.62 45.17 9.46
C GLY A 82 -18.54 44.28 10.08
N VAL A 83 -18.63 42.97 9.89
CA VAL A 83 -17.61 42.00 10.35
C VAL A 83 -16.26 42.28 9.69
N TYR A 84 -16.20 42.54 8.39
CA TYR A 84 -14.95 42.89 7.70
C TYR A 84 -14.35 44.21 8.22
N ILE A 85 -15.16 45.22 8.52
CA ILE A 85 -14.70 46.49 9.10
C ILE A 85 -14.12 46.26 10.50
N ILE A 86 -14.84 45.54 11.37
CA ILE A 86 -14.39 45.21 12.73
C ILE A 86 -13.06 44.42 12.68
N LEU A 87 -12.96 43.41 11.81
CA LEU A 87 -11.74 42.62 11.63
C LEU A 87 -10.54 43.51 11.21
N ASN A 88 -10.75 44.43 10.26
CA ASN A 88 -9.70 45.37 9.84
C ASN A 88 -9.28 46.31 10.97
N VAL A 89 -10.22 46.83 11.76
CA VAL A 89 -9.90 47.68 12.92
C VAL A 89 -9.08 46.90 13.95
N VAL A 90 -9.45 45.65 14.25
CA VAL A 90 -8.68 44.79 15.18
C VAL A 90 -7.26 44.54 14.66
N VAL A 91 -7.09 44.22 13.37
CA VAL A 91 -5.76 44.01 12.76
C VAL A 91 -4.90 45.26 12.81
N ILE A 92 -5.46 46.44 12.51
CA ILE A 92 -4.73 47.72 12.54
C ILE A 92 -4.35 48.12 13.97
N VAL A 93 -5.25 47.94 14.94
CA VAL A 93 -4.98 48.20 16.37
C VAL A 93 -3.90 47.26 16.89
N PHE A 94 -3.99 45.96 16.59
CA PHE A 94 -2.95 44.98 16.95
C PHE A 94 -1.59 45.32 16.33
N PHE A 95 -1.55 45.70 15.05
CA PHE A 95 -0.33 46.14 14.38
C PHE A 95 0.27 47.38 15.06
N GLY A 96 -0.55 48.34 15.48
CA GLY A 96 -0.10 49.51 16.26
C GLY A 96 0.52 49.14 17.61
N PHE A 97 -0.13 48.24 18.37
CA PHE A 97 0.43 47.74 19.64
C PHE A 97 1.75 46.98 19.44
N ALA A 98 1.83 46.09 18.44
CA ALA A 98 3.05 45.35 18.12
C ALA A 98 4.19 46.29 17.67
N THR A 99 3.87 47.33 16.90
CA THR A 99 4.82 48.38 16.51
C THR A 99 5.40 49.09 17.73
N ASN A 100 4.55 49.50 18.68
CA ASN A 100 5.01 50.18 19.90
C ASN A 100 5.89 49.26 20.76
N TYR A 101 5.49 48.00 20.95
CA TYR A 101 6.25 47.02 21.71
C TYR A 101 7.65 46.78 21.11
N TYR A 102 7.76 46.62 19.79
CA TYR A 102 9.04 46.46 19.08
C TYR A 102 9.99 47.66 19.31
N LEU A 103 9.46 48.88 19.19
CA LEU A 103 10.22 50.12 19.37
C LEU A 103 10.64 50.36 20.82
N GLU A 104 9.87 49.88 21.80
CA GLU A 104 10.08 50.12 23.22
C GLU A 104 10.95 49.06 23.91
N TYR A 105 10.89 47.80 23.47
CA TYR A 105 11.56 46.67 24.14
C TYR A 105 12.52 45.84 23.27
N GLU A 106 12.27 45.69 21.96
CA GLU A 106 12.95 44.68 21.13
C GLU A 106 14.15 45.24 20.34
N GLN A 107 14.06 46.52 19.92
CA GLN A 107 15.02 47.22 19.06
C GLN A 107 16.47 47.29 19.61
N THR A 108 16.70 47.04 20.90
CA THR A 108 18.01 47.19 21.57
C THR A 108 18.78 45.90 21.79
N LEU A 109 18.16 44.72 21.66
CA LEU A 109 18.83 43.42 21.85
C LEU A 109 19.03 42.63 20.55
N CYS A 110 18.12 42.76 19.59
CA CYS A 110 18.19 42.05 18.31
C CYS A 110 17.83 42.97 17.14
N GLY A 111 18.48 42.77 15.99
CA GLY A 111 18.06 43.40 14.74
C GLY A 111 16.69 42.89 14.27
N MET A 112 16.06 43.64 13.37
CA MET A 112 14.72 43.33 12.84
C MET A 112 14.66 41.89 12.30
N GLN A 113 13.94 41.01 13.02
CA GLN A 113 13.74 39.63 12.62
C GLN A 113 12.74 39.57 11.45
N TRP A 114 13.13 38.97 10.33
CA TRP A 114 12.32 38.92 9.11
C TRP A 114 11.49 37.64 8.95
N CYS A 115 11.86 36.57 9.65
CA CYS A 115 11.14 35.29 9.66
C CYS A 115 10.33 35.07 10.93
N ASP A 116 10.73 35.69 12.03
CA ASP A 116 10.09 35.61 13.33
C ASP A 116 9.83 37.03 13.85
N GLY A 117 9.00 37.16 14.88
CA GLY A 117 8.69 38.46 15.50
C GLY A 117 8.13 39.51 14.53
N TYR A 118 8.50 40.77 14.79
CA TYR A 118 7.83 41.94 14.22
C TYR A 118 8.03 42.14 12.70
N GLY A 119 9.20 41.81 12.12
CA GLY A 119 9.44 42.04 10.68
C GLY A 119 8.58 41.12 9.79
N MET A 120 8.28 39.90 10.24
CA MET A 120 7.30 39.04 9.57
C MET A 120 5.89 39.66 9.59
N LEU A 121 5.48 40.25 10.72
CA LEU A 121 4.19 40.95 10.84
C LEU A 121 4.10 42.16 9.89
N VAL A 122 5.17 42.96 9.80
CA VAL A 122 5.28 44.09 8.84
C VAL A 122 5.15 43.60 7.39
N LEU A 123 5.83 42.51 7.02
CA LEU A 123 5.71 41.92 5.69
C LEU A 123 4.29 41.42 5.40
N LEU A 124 3.66 40.71 6.35
CA LEU A 124 2.33 40.11 6.15
C LEU A 124 1.24 41.18 6.07
N VAL A 125 1.20 42.12 7.01
CA VAL A 125 0.29 43.27 6.99
C VAL A 125 0.53 44.11 5.73
N GLY A 126 1.78 44.41 5.41
CA GLY A 126 2.16 45.14 4.20
C GLY A 126 1.66 44.48 2.92
N PHE A 127 1.91 43.18 2.74
CA PHE A 127 1.51 42.43 1.54
C PHE A 127 -0.01 42.29 1.42
N VAL A 128 -0.72 42.07 2.54
CA VAL A 128 -2.19 42.00 2.57
C VAL A 128 -2.81 43.35 2.22
N TYR A 129 -2.41 44.45 2.87
CA TYR A 129 -2.99 45.76 2.59
C TYR A 129 -2.58 46.32 1.22
N LEU A 130 -1.35 46.08 0.75
CA LEU A 130 -0.94 46.42 -0.62
C LEU A 130 -1.73 45.59 -1.65
N GLY A 131 -1.99 44.31 -1.36
CA GLY A 131 -2.82 43.43 -2.18
C GLY A 131 -4.29 43.88 -2.25
N LEU A 132 -4.87 44.26 -1.11
CA LEU A 132 -6.24 44.81 -1.02
C LEU A 132 -6.34 46.15 -1.75
N LEU A 133 -5.41 47.08 -1.51
CA LEU A 133 -5.29 48.36 -2.23
C LEU A 133 -5.19 48.11 -3.75
N TYR A 134 -4.33 47.18 -4.16
CA TYR A 134 -4.19 46.83 -5.57
C TYR A 134 -5.49 46.28 -6.16
N TYR A 135 -6.18 45.37 -5.46
CA TYR A 135 -7.36 44.68 -6.01
C TYR A 135 -8.65 45.50 -5.97
N HIS A 136 -8.83 46.34 -4.94
CA HIS A 136 -10.05 47.16 -4.73
C HIS A 136 -9.92 48.62 -5.19
N VAL A 137 -8.71 49.17 -5.34
CA VAL A 137 -8.50 50.57 -5.76
C VAL A 137 -7.76 50.62 -7.10
N VAL A 138 -6.52 50.10 -7.17
CA VAL A 138 -5.67 50.26 -8.36
C VAL A 138 -6.23 49.50 -9.57
N LYS A 139 -6.67 48.25 -9.40
CA LYS A 139 -7.18 47.40 -10.47
C LYS A 139 -8.51 47.90 -11.09
N PRO A 140 -9.53 48.33 -10.33
CA PRO A 140 -10.74 48.89 -10.95
C PRO A 140 -10.52 50.29 -11.54
N ILE A 141 -9.80 51.18 -10.85
CA ILE A 141 -9.63 52.58 -11.30
C ILE A 141 -8.57 52.69 -12.39
N LEU A 142 -7.33 52.29 -12.11
CA LEU A 142 -6.23 52.36 -13.07
C LEU A 142 -6.16 51.14 -13.98
N GLY A 143 -6.54 49.94 -13.54
CA GLY A 143 -6.28 48.70 -14.28
C GLY A 143 -6.87 48.66 -15.70
N HIS A 144 -8.05 49.26 -15.92
CA HIS A 144 -8.59 49.42 -17.28
C HIS A 144 -7.86 50.48 -18.10
N HIS A 145 -7.58 51.66 -17.50
CA HIS A 145 -6.84 52.75 -18.17
C HIS A 145 -5.40 52.33 -18.51
N PHE A 146 -4.63 51.83 -17.54
CA PHE A 146 -3.27 51.34 -17.71
C PHE A 146 -3.20 50.18 -18.71
N ARG A 147 -4.16 49.25 -18.68
CA ARG A 147 -4.23 48.18 -19.70
C ARG A 147 -4.49 48.74 -21.09
N ALA A 148 -5.29 49.79 -21.25
CA ALA A 148 -5.58 50.41 -22.54
C ALA A 148 -4.49 51.36 -23.07
N LEU A 149 -3.90 52.20 -22.20
CA LEU A 149 -2.95 53.26 -22.53
C LEU A 149 -1.48 52.84 -22.48
N VAL A 150 -1.13 51.83 -21.68
CA VAL A 150 0.26 51.38 -21.49
C VAL A 150 0.43 49.95 -21.96
N VAL A 151 -0.27 48.99 -21.34
CA VAL A 151 -0.03 47.56 -21.62
C VAL A 151 -0.45 47.18 -23.04
N GLN A 152 -1.60 47.65 -23.56
CA GLN A 152 -2.00 47.34 -24.93
C GLN A 152 -1.08 47.94 -26.00
N PRO A 153 -0.75 49.24 -26.02
CA PRO A 153 0.17 49.77 -27.03
C PRO A 153 1.57 49.16 -26.88
N ILE A 154 2.12 48.99 -25.68
CA ILE A 154 3.40 48.31 -25.50
C ILE A 154 3.31 46.86 -26.00
N ALA A 155 2.27 46.09 -25.65
CA ALA A 155 2.12 44.71 -26.12
C ALA A 155 1.87 44.61 -27.63
N ARG A 156 1.22 45.61 -28.26
CA ARG A 156 1.10 45.69 -29.74
C ARG A 156 2.45 46.01 -30.38
N THR A 157 3.18 47.00 -29.87
CA THR A 157 4.51 47.39 -30.36
C THR A 157 5.52 46.26 -30.18
N VAL A 158 5.57 45.63 -28.99
CA VAL A 158 6.39 44.44 -28.72
C VAL A 158 5.96 43.26 -29.60
N LYS A 159 4.66 43.01 -29.81
CA LYS A 159 4.23 41.99 -30.80
C LYS A 159 4.64 42.32 -32.22
N HIS A 160 4.67 43.59 -32.63
CA HIS A 160 5.13 44.01 -33.95
C HIS A 160 6.66 43.89 -34.09
N ILE A 161 7.42 44.28 -33.08
CA ILE A 161 8.89 44.19 -33.03
C ILE A 161 9.35 42.72 -32.95
N ALA A 162 8.65 41.86 -32.19
CA ALA A 162 8.92 40.43 -32.12
C ALA A 162 8.27 39.62 -33.27
N LYS A 163 7.46 40.24 -34.14
CA LYS A 163 6.88 39.58 -35.32
C LYS A 163 7.95 39.14 -36.34
N PRO A 164 8.89 39.99 -36.80
CA PRO A 164 9.97 39.57 -37.68
C PRO A 164 10.80 38.44 -37.06
N TRP A 165 11.21 37.50 -37.91
CA TRP A 165 12.00 36.35 -37.51
C TRP A 165 13.38 36.75 -36.96
N TYR A 166 14.02 37.77 -37.54
CA TYR A 166 15.35 38.24 -37.14
C TYR A 166 15.40 38.80 -35.72
N VAL A 167 14.34 39.45 -35.21
CA VAL A 167 14.32 39.93 -33.80
C VAL A 167 14.18 38.77 -32.83
N ARG A 168 13.38 37.75 -33.16
CA ARG A 168 13.31 36.52 -32.35
C ARG A 168 14.64 35.76 -32.36
N LEU A 169 15.32 35.69 -33.50
CA LEU A 169 16.63 35.06 -33.62
C LEU A 169 17.71 35.86 -32.86
N ALA A 170 17.68 37.19 -32.91
CA ALA A 170 18.57 38.05 -32.13
C ALA A 170 18.33 37.93 -30.62
N ALA A 171 17.07 37.84 -30.16
CA ALA A 171 16.75 37.65 -28.74
C ALA A 171 17.23 36.28 -28.23
N VAL A 172 17.01 35.20 -28.99
CA VAL A 172 17.55 33.87 -28.68
C VAL A 172 19.08 33.86 -28.72
N GLY A 173 19.68 34.50 -29.71
CA GLY A 173 21.14 34.66 -29.82
C GLY A 173 21.74 35.42 -28.63
N LEU A 174 21.10 36.47 -28.15
CA LEU A 174 21.54 37.21 -26.96
C LEU A 174 21.49 36.36 -25.68
N VAL A 175 20.46 35.52 -25.51
CA VAL A 175 20.40 34.56 -24.39
C VAL A 175 21.49 33.50 -24.50
N ILE A 176 21.74 32.96 -25.70
CA ILE A 176 22.82 31.98 -25.94
C ILE A 176 24.20 32.61 -25.69
N VAL A 177 24.45 33.83 -26.16
CA VAL A 177 25.71 34.55 -25.92
C VAL A 177 25.88 34.89 -24.43
N GLY A 178 24.84 35.34 -23.75
CA GLY A 178 24.86 35.58 -22.30
C GLY A 178 25.19 34.31 -21.50
N PHE A 179 24.58 33.18 -21.86
CA PHE A 179 24.87 31.89 -21.25
C PHE A 179 26.28 31.38 -21.57
N ALA A 180 26.75 31.54 -22.82
CA ALA A 180 28.11 31.16 -23.22
C ALA A 180 29.19 32.00 -22.52
N LEU A 181 28.95 33.31 -22.33
CA LEU A 181 29.81 34.17 -21.53
C LEU A 181 29.81 33.77 -20.06
N PHE A 182 28.64 33.48 -19.47
CA PHE A 182 28.53 32.97 -18.10
C PHE A 182 29.35 31.68 -17.92
N VAL A 183 29.13 30.68 -18.77
CA VAL A 183 29.88 29.41 -18.74
C VAL A 183 31.38 29.67 -18.90
N TYR A 184 31.80 30.51 -19.86
CA TYR A 184 33.22 30.82 -20.05
C TYR A 184 33.89 31.40 -18.79
N PHE A 185 33.22 32.33 -18.09
CA PHE A 185 33.76 32.88 -16.83
C PHE A 185 33.72 31.84 -15.70
N GLU A 186 32.62 31.10 -15.54
CA GLU A 186 32.40 30.18 -14.42
C GLU A 186 33.16 28.84 -14.56
N THR A 187 33.65 28.48 -15.75
CA THR A 187 34.45 27.25 -15.99
C THR A 187 35.92 27.53 -16.34
N ARG A 188 36.37 28.79 -16.33
CA ARG A 188 37.75 29.16 -16.69
C ARG A 188 38.78 28.52 -15.75
N ASP A 189 38.51 28.58 -14.45
CA ASP A 189 39.45 28.22 -13.41
C ASP A 189 39.19 26.82 -12.82
N GLN A 190 38.02 26.23 -13.10
CA GLN A 190 37.64 24.85 -12.76
C GLN A 190 36.94 24.18 -13.96
N THR A 191 37.69 23.40 -14.73
CA THR A 191 37.18 22.75 -15.95
C THR A 191 36.22 21.58 -15.66
N GLU A 192 36.24 20.99 -14.46
CA GLU A 192 35.36 19.87 -14.11
C GLU A 192 33.86 20.25 -14.14
N ARG A 193 33.55 21.54 -13.93
CA ARG A 193 32.19 22.10 -14.07
C ARG A 193 31.59 21.94 -15.48
N LEU A 194 32.42 21.77 -16.52
CA LEU A 194 31.95 21.45 -17.89
C LEU A 194 31.32 20.06 -17.99
N ILE A 195 31.67 19.12 -17.09
CA ILE A 195 31.07 17.79 -17.06
C ILE A 195 29.58 17.91 -16.70
N SER A 196 29.23 18.69 -15.69
CA SER A 196 27.84 18.98 -15.30
C SER A 196 27.01 19.59 -16.44
N LEU A 197 27.62 20.47 -17.25
CA LEU A 197 26.99 21.03 -18.45
C LEU A 197 26.74 19.96 -19.53
N SER A 198 27.65 18.99 -19.69
CA SER A 198 27.43 17.82 -20.55
C SER A 198 26.28 16.94 -20.03
N GLY A 199 26.11 16.84 -18.71
CA GLY A 199 24.97 16.18 -18.07
C GLY A 199 23.63 16.84 -18.37
N MET A 200 23.56 18.17 -18.28
CA MET A 200 22.36 18.91 -18.70
C MET A 200 21.99 18.61 -20.17
N ALA A 201 22.98 18.58 -21.07
CA ALA A 201 22.75 18.23 -22.48
C ALA A 201 22.30 16.77 -22.66
N PHE A 202 22.93 15.83 -21.96
CA PHE A 202 22.58 14.40 -21.99
C PHE A 202 21.16 14.14 -21.50
N LEU A 203 20.75 14.76 -20.40
CA LEU A 203 19.41 14.62 -19.80
C LEU A 203 18.30 15.20 -20.71
N LEU A 204 18.59 16.28 -21.43
CA LEU A 204 17.69 16.82 -22.46
C LEU A 204 17.57 15.86 -23.66
N VAL A 205 18.68 15.29 -24.16
CA VAL A 205 18.67 14.35 -25.29
C VAL A 205 17.92 13.06 -24.94
N ILE A 206 18.19 12.44 -23.78
CA ILE A 206 17.52 11.18 -23.40
C ILE A 206 16.00 11.39 -23.18
N SER A 207 15.59 12.57 -22.73
CA SER A 207 14.18 12.92 -22.57
C SER A 207 13.43 13.08 -23.90
N ILE A 208 14.09 13.58 -24.95
CA ILE A 208 13.54 13.58 -26.32
C ILE A 208 13.42 12.13 -26.83
N VAL A 209 14.41 11.27 -26.58
CA VAL A 209 14.41 9.85 -27.01
C VAL A 209 13.32 9.03 -26.30
N VAL A 210 13.07 9.26 -25.00
CA VAL A 210 12.05 8.56 -24.21
C VAL A 210 10.63 9.11 -24.46
N SER A 211 10.51 10.27 -25.13
CA SER A 211 9.23 10.94 -25.38
C SER A 211 8.19 10.05 -26.04
N LYS A 212 6.95 10.11 -25.55
CA LYS A 212 5.81 9.40 -26.14
C LYS A 212 5.43 9.94 -27.52
N HIS A 213 5.64 11.25 -27.74
CA HIS A 213 5.22 11.97 -28.95
C HIS A 213 6.24 13.07 -29.32
N PRO A 214 7.49 12.72 -29.73
CA PRO A 214 8.56 13.70 -29.94
C PRO A 214 8.23 14.77 -31.00
N THR A 215 7.38 14.45 -31.98
CA THR A 215 6.89 15.39 -33.00
C THR A 215 5.83 16.39 -32.50
N ARG A 216 5.37 16.26 -31.25
CA ARG A 216 4.37 17.13 -30.60
C ARG A 216 4.94 17.93 -29.43
N ILE A 217 6.26 17.87 -29.16
CA ILE A 217 6.91 18.65 -28.10
C ILE A 217 6.68 20.15 -28.33
N ASN A 218 6.02 20.80 -27.37
CA ASN A 218 5.93 22.27 -27.34
C ASN A 218 7.20 22.81 -26.68
N TYR A 219 8.10 23.36 -27.49
CA TYR A 219 9.39 23.87 -27.01
C TYR A 219 9.30 25.10 -26.09
N ARG A 220 8.14 25.77 -25.98
CA ARG A 220 8.01 26.93 -25.07
C ARG A 220 8.09 26.53 -23.59
N PRO A 221 7.24 25.64 -23.03
CA PRO A 221 7.42 25.11 -21.68
C PRO A 221 8.82 24.55 -21.42
N VAL A 222 9.40 23.85 -22.39
CA VAL A 222 10.75 23.25 -22.30
C VAL A 222 11.82 24.33 -22.10
N VAL A 223 11.98 25.24 -23.06
CA VAL A 223 13.05 26.25 -23.03
C VAL A 223 12.86 27.22 -21.86
N MET A 224 11.62 27.64 -21.59
CA MET A 224 11.34 28.53 -20.45
C MET A 224 11.55 27.82 -19.10
N GLY A 225 11.20 26.52 -18.99
CA GLY A 225 11.42 25.74 -17.77
C GLY A 225 12.90 25.55 -17.45
N VAL A 226 13.73 25.20 -18.43
CA VAL A 226 15.20 25.10 -18.24
C VAL A 226 15.81 26.45 -17.86
N ILE A 227 15.42 27.54 -18.55
CA ILE A 227 15.90 28.89 -18.22
C ILE A 227 15.48 29.30 -16.81
N PHE A 228 14.21 29.06 -16.42
CA PHE A 228 13.72 29.43 -15.09
C PHE A 228 14.31 28.56 -13.98
N GLN A 229 14.52 27.26 -14.23
CA GLN A 229 15.24 26.35 -13.34
C GLN A 229 16.69 26.80 -13.10
N PHE A 230 17.39 27.21 -14.17
CA PHE A 230 18.76 27.74 -14.07
C PHE A 230 18.82 29.10 -13.34
N LEU A 231 17.90 30.02 -13.65
CA LEU A 231 17.82 31.32 -12.97
C LEU A 231 17.45 31.20 -11.49
N LEU A 232 16.55 30.28 -11.13
CA LEU A 232 16.27 29.95 -9.72
C LEU A 232 17.46 29.28 -9.05
N GLY A 233 18.23 28.44 -9.76
CA GLY A 233 19.48 27.88 -9.24
C GLY A 233 20.52 28.97 -8.94
N LEU A 234 20.72 29.93 -9.84
CA LEU A 234 21.61 31.08 -9.62
C LEU A 234 21.11 31.93 -8.42
N PHE A 235 19.81 32.22 -8.36
CA PHE A 235 19.18 32.95 -7.25
C PHE A 235 19.36 32.22 -5.90
N CYS A 236 19.04 30.93 -5.83
CA CYS A 236 19.03 30.18 -4.57
C CYS A 236 20.42 29.68 -4.14
N ILE A 237 21.39 29.53 -5.05
CA ILE A 237 22.77 29.16 -4.69
C ILE A 237 23.60 30.41 -4.39
N ARG A 238 23.63 31.39 -5.31
CA ARG A 238 24.55 32.53 -5.21
C ARG A 238 23.99 33.74 -4.44
N TRP A 239 22.67 33.94 -4.32
CA TRP A 239 22.11 35.09 -3.59
C TRP A 239 21.64 34.73 -2.17
N GLU A 240 22.30 35.31 -1.17
CA GLU A 240 22.09 34.95 0.24
C GLU A 240 20.70 35.35 0.76
N VAL A 241 20.19 36.49 0.32
CA VAL A 241 18.83 36.95 0.60
C VAL A 241 17.79 36.04 -0.09
N GLY A 242 18.14 35.44 -1.24
CA GLY A 242 17.32 34.43 -1.88
C GLY A 242 17.23 33.14 -1.05
N ARG A 243 18.37 32.68 -0.50
CA ARG A 243 18.41 31.54 0.44
C ARG A 243 17.58 31.79 1.69
N SER A 244 17.77 32.94 2.35
CA SER A 244 17.08 33.22 3.61
C SER A 244 15.57 33.31 3.43
N ILE A 245 15.08 33.96 2.35
CA ILE A 245 13.64 34.02 2.03
C ILE A 245 13.04 32.62 1.84
N PHE A 246 13.71 31.71 1.12
CA PHE A 246 13.15 30.37 0.91
C PHE A 246 13.25 29.46 2.13
N SER A 247 14.27 29.61 2.99
CA SER A 247 14.29 28.99 4.33
C SER A 247 13.07 29.45 5.13
N CYS A 248 12.92 30.78 5.29
CA CYS A 248 11.81 31.45 5.96
C CYS A 248 10.44 30.81 5.67
N VAL A 249 10.12 30.60 4.38
CA VAL A 249 8.83 30.03 3.96
C VAL A 249 8.77 28.53 4.24
N GLY A 250 9.87 27.78 4.01
CA GLY A 250 9.96 26.36 4.36
C GLY A 250 9.75 26.10 5.84
N ASP A 251 10.42 26.87 6.70
CA ASP A 251 10.37 26.79 8.16
C ASP A 251 8.95 27.08 8.70
N LYS A 252 8.23 28.05 8.10
CA LYS A 252 6.82 28.32 8.43
C LYS A 252 5.85 27.25 7.93
N VAL A 253 6.09 26.64 6.76
CA VAL A 253 5.27 25.50 6.32
C VAL A 253 5.53 24.29 7.21
N ALA A 254 6.79 24.00 7.58
CA ALA A 254 7.12 22.94 8.53
C ALA A 254 6.48 23.19 9.91
N THR A 255 6.47 24.43 10.39
CA THR A 255 5.77 24.83 11.63
C THR A 255 4.26 24.56 11.53
N PHE A 256 3.61 25.00 10.46
CA PHE A 256 2.19 24.77 10.22
C PHE A 256 1.82 23.29 10.19
N LEU A 257 2.62 22.47 9.51
CA LEU A 257 2.36 21.03 9.40
C LEU A 257 2.70 20.28 10.70
N ASN A 258 3.64 20.77 11.50
CA ASN A 258 3.94 20.22 12.83
C ASN A 258 2.80 20.41 13.85
N TYR A 259 1.85 21.34 13.67
CA TYR A 259 0.64 21.41 14.52
C TYR A 259 -0.17 20.11 14.52
N THR A 260 -0.01 19.27 13.49
CA THR A 260 -0.56 17.91 13.45
C THR A 260 -0.12 17.06 14.65
N ARG A 261 1.10 17.28 15.20
CA ARG A 261 1.65 16.46 16.28
C ARG A 261 0.76 16.45 17.52
N GLU A 262 0.10 17.55 17.86
CA GLU A 262 -0.84 17.63 18.98
C GLU A 262 -2.03 16.68 18.78
N GLY A 263 -2.66 16.73 17.59
CA GLY A 263 -3.76 15.84 17.24
C GLY A 263 -3.33 14.38 17.12
N ALA A 264 -2.14 14.12 16.59
CA ALA A 264 -1.58 12.78 16.49
C ALA A 264 -1.24 12.19 17.87
N ALA A 265 -0.60 12.96 18.75
CA ALA A 265 -0.24 12.52 20.10
C ALA A 265 -1.48 12.28 20.98
N PHE A 266 -2.57 13.03 20.75
CA PHE A 266 -3.88 12.76 21.37
C PHE A 266 -4.51 11.45 20.89
N VAL A 267 -4.43 11.13 19.59
CA VAL A 267 -5.08 9.94 19.00
C VAL A 267 -4.26 8.65 19.16
N TYR A 268 -2.93 8.73 19.10
CA TYR A 268 -2.01 7.58 19.10
C TYR A 268 -1.14 7.47 20.37
N GLY A 269 -1.12 8.49 21.22
CA GLY A 269 -0.18 8.62 22.32
C GLY A 269 1.15 9.28 21.90
N SER A 270 1.77 10.04 22.79
CA SER A 270 3.01 10.80 22.53
C SER A 270 4.19 9.91 22.10
N VAL A 271 4.31 8.71 22.68
CA VAL A 271 5.41 7.76 22.43
C VAL A 271 5.51 7.38 20.94
N LEU A 272 4.37 7.22 20.25
CA LEU A 272 4.36 6.83 18.83
C LEU A 272 4.64 8.01 17.88
N VAL A 273 4.55 9.25 18.39
CA VAL A 273 4.63 10.50 17.62
C VAL A 273 5.97 11.24 17.84
N GLY A 274 6.79 10.76 18.78
CA GLY A 274 8.11 11.33 19.11
C GLY A 274 7.99 12.59 19.96
N GLY A 275 7.58 12.40 21.23
CA GLY A 275 7.38 13.48 22.20
C GLY A 275 8.55 13.68 23.18
N GLY A 276 9.34 12.64 23.47
CA GLY A 276 10.52 12.71 24.34
C GLY A 276 11.84 12.98 23.61
N GLU A 277 12.85 13.47 24.33
CA GLU A 277 14.18 13.83 23.80
C GLU A 277 14.98 12.69 23.15
N ASN A 278 14.53 11.44 23.30
CA ASN A 278 15.14 10.24 22.71
C ASN A 278 14.12 9.33 21.99
N GLU A 279 12.91 9.83 21.67
CA GLU A 279 11.85 9.04 21.05
C GLU A 279 11.73 9.31 19.53
N TYR A 280 11.97 8.30 18.71
CA TYR A 280 11.82 8.39 17.26
C TYR A 280 10.34 8.46 16.84
N ALA A 281 9.96 9.55 16.16
CA ALA A 281 8.62 9.71 15.62
C ALA A 281 8.31 8.65 14.54
N ILE A 282 7.34 7.78 14.80
CA ILE A 282 7.03 6.66 13.90
C ILE A 282 6.31 7.19 12.66
N PHE A 283 6.78 6.79 11.47
CA PHE A 283 6.30 7.29 10.18
C PHE A 283 4.77 7.24 10.03
N ALA A 284 4.14 6.09 10.34
CA ALA A 284 2.69 5.93 10.24
C ALA A 284 1.86 6.83 11.17
N PHE A 285 2.40 7.23 12.33
CA PHE A 285 1.67 7.96 13.37
C PHE A 285 2.04 9.44 13.47
N SER A 286 3.20 9.85 12.96
CA SER A 286 3.60 11.27 12.90
C SER A 286 3.49 11.87 11.51
N VAL A 287 3.95 11.18 10.46
CA VAL A 287 4.06 11.77 9.10
C VAL A 287 2.74 11.67 8.36
N LEU A 288 2.12 10.49 8.34
CA LEU A 288 0.86 10.27 7.61
C LEU A 288 -0.33 11.02 8.22
N SER A 289 -0.27 11.35 9.51
CA SER A 289 -1.28 12.18 10.18
C SER A 289 -1.41 13.57 9.56
N VAL A 290 -0.34 14.10 8.96
CA VAL A 290 -0.35 15.43 8.31
C VAL A 290 -1.35 15.45 7.15
N ILE A 291 -1.59 14.32 6.48
CA ILE A 291 -2.54 14.22 5.37
C ILE A 291 -3.99 14.45 5.87
N TYR A 292 -4.35 14.02 7.08
CA TYR A 292 -5.65 14.31 7.68
C TYR A 292 -5.81 15.80 7.98
N PHE A 293 -4.83 16.41 8.68
CA PHE A 293 -4.86 17.83 9.03
C PHE A 293 -4.86 18.73 7.78
N PHE A 294 -4.03 18.39 6.79
CA PHE A 294 -3.96 19.12 5.53
C PHE A 294 -5.26 19.00 4.72
N SER A 295 -5.83 17.80 4.58
CA SER A 295 -7.12 17.60 3.88
C SER A 295 -8.28 18.33 4.58
N PHE A 296 -8.31 18.33 5.92
CA PHE A 296 -9.22 19.14 6.73
C PHE A 296 -9.09 20.64 6.42
N CYS A 297 -7.87 21.19 6.43
CA CYS A 297 -7.63 22.60 6.11
C CYS A 297 -7.98 22.96 4.66
N ILE A 298 -7.65 22.10 3.69
CA ILE A 298 -7.94 22.35 2.27
C ILE A 298 -9.44 22.32 1.98
N SER A 299 -10.22 21.43 2.58
CA SER A 299 -11.69 21.48 2.45
C SER A 299 -12.28 22.77 3.04
N ILE A 300 -11.79 23.24 4.20
CA ILE A 300 -12.20 24.55 4.75
C ILE A 300 -11.87 25.68 3.77
N LEU A 301 -10.67 25.70 3.21
CA LEU A 301 -10.24 26.75 2.26
C LEU A 301 -10.97 26.67 0.91
N TYR A 302 -11.46 25.50 0.51
CA TYR A 302 -12.37 25.32 -0.64
C TYR A 302 -13.79 25.83 -0.33
N TYR A 303 -14.32 25.54 0.86
CA TYR A 303 -15.62 26.04 1.32
C TYR A 303 -15.65 27.57 1.47
N LEU A 304 -14.55 28.16 1.91
CA LEU A 304 -14.38 29.62 2.02
C LEU A 304 -14.07 30.34 0.70
N GLY A 305 -13.97 29.63 -0.43
CA GLY A 305 -13.61 30.21 -1.73
C GLY A 305 -12.13 30.65 -1.86
N ALA A 306 -11.30 30.36 -0.85
CA ALA A 306 -9.91 30.79 -0.79
C ALA A 306 -9.00 29.98 -1.72
N MET A 307 -9.19 28.66 -1.78
CA MET A 307 -8.43 27.80 -2.72
C MET A 307 -8.67 28.19 -4.17
N GLN A 308 -9.92 28.47 -4.52
CA GLN A 308 -10.35 28.95 -5.83
C GLN A 308 -9.59 30.23 -6.24
N TRP A 309 -9.35 31.15 -5.30
CA TRP A 309 -8.53 32.34 -5.54
C TRP A 309 -7.06 31.98 -5.76
N VAL A 310 -6.46 31.15 -4.88
CA VAL A 310 -5.04 30.74 -4.97
C VAL A 310 -4.75 30.05 -6.29
N VAL A 311 -5.56 29.05 -6.65
CA VAL A 311 -5.47 28.28 -7.89
C VAL A 311 -5.48 29.21 -9.11
N LEU A 312 -6.46 30.13 -9.19
CA LEU A 312 -6.57 31.07 -10.30
C LEU A 312 -5.41 32.09 -10.37
N LYS A 313 -4.89 32.58 -9.24
CA LYS A 313 -3.80 33.57 -9.24
C LYS A 313 -2.46 32.95 -9.56
N LEU A 314 -2.09 31.89 -8.86
CA LEU A 314 -0.81 31.21 -9.01
C LEU A 314 -0.71 30.57 -10.41
N GLY A 315 -1.80 29.91 -10.84
CA GLY A 315 -1.91 29.35 -12.19
C GLY A 315 -1.83 30.40 -13.29
N TRP A 316 -2.46 31.58 -13.13
CA TRP A 316 -2.35 32.66 -14.13
C TRP A 316 -0.91 33.17 -14.29
N ILE A 317 -0.17 33.34 -13.19
CA ILE A 317 1.24 33.76 -13.22
C ILE A 317 2.08 32.74 -14.01
N LEU A 318 1.95 31.45 -13.66
CA LEU A 318 2.77 30.38 -14.24
C LEU A 318 2.36 30.04 -15.69
N GLN A 319 1.06 30.01 -16.01
CA GLN A 319 0.54 29.91 -17.39
C GLN A 319 1.04 31.07 -18.26
N SER A 320 1.20 32.28 -17.69
CA SER A 320 1.76 33.43 -18.41
C SER A 320 3.23 33.22 -18.79
N VAL A 321 4.04 32.61 -17.91
CA VAL A 321 5.47 32.31 -18.15
C VAL A 321 5.64 31.08 -19.06
N LEU A 322 5.23 29.90 -18.59
CA LEU A 322 5.55 28.62 -19.20
C LEU A 322 4.58 28.25 -20.35
N GLY A 323 3.32 28.67 -20.26
CA GLY A 323 2.26 28.27 -21.20
C GLY A 323 1.56 26.94 -20.85
N THR A 324 1.80 26.41 -19.65
CA THR A 324 1.15 25.25 -19.02
C THR A 324 -0.25 25.59 -18.51
N THR A 325 -1.04 24.58 -18.15
CA THR A 325 -2.43 24.75 -17.67
C THR A 325 -2.49 25.12 -16.18
N VAL A 326 -3.66 25.55 -15.67
CA VAL A 326 -3.77 26.05 -14.28
C VAL A 326 -3.46 24.95 -13.29
N CYS A 327 -4.08 23.77 -13.44
CA CYS A 327 -3.94 22.67 -12.49
C CYS A 327 -2.49 22.17 -12.38
N GLU A 328 -1.83 21.87 -13.49
CA GLU A 328 -0.44 21.38 -13.45
C GLU A 328 0.53 22.46 -12.94
N SER A 329 0.28 23.75 -13.24
CA SER A 329 1.12 24.84 -12.78
C SER A 329 0.99 25.10 -11.28
N VAL A 330 -0.24 25.08 -10.75
CA VAL A 330 -0.49 25.24 -9.30
C VAL A 330 0.15 24.09 -8.53
N ILE A 331 0.01 22.86 -9.03
CA ILE A 331 0.65 21.69 -8.43
C ILE A 331 2.18 21.81 -8.46
N ALA A 332 2.78 22.26 -9.56
CA ALA A 332 4.22 22.44 -9.65
C ALA A 332 4.78 23.39 -8.58
N ALA A 333 4.11 24.53 -8.35
CA ALA A 333 4.54 25.47 -7.32
C ALA A 333 4.15 25.04 -5.89
N ALA A 334 3.05 24.29 -5.71
CA ALA A 334 2.66 23.73 -4.42
C ALA A 334 3.64 22.64 -3.94
N ASN A 335 4.09 21.79 -4.86
CA ASN A 335 5.07 20.72 -4.63
C ASN A 335 6.45 21.24 -4.18
N ILE A 336 6.72 22.55 -4.19
CA ILE A 336 7.93 23.15 -3.58
C ILE A 336 7.93 22.97 -2.06
N PHE A 337 6.75 22.96 -1.43
CA PHE A 337 6.58 22.97 0.02
C PHE A 337 5.72 21.80 0.54
N LEU A 338 4.80 21.30 -0.29
CA LEU A 338 3.93 20.16 -0.01
C LEU A 338 4.46 18.90 -0.71
N GLY A 339 4.06 17.73 -0.23
CA GLY A 339 4.41 16.47 -0.85
C GLY A 339 3.44 16.05 -1.94
N MET A 340 3.86 14.98 -2.64
CA MET A 340 3.12 14.34 -3.71
C MET A 340 1.73 13.81 -3.31
N SER A 341 1.52 13.50 -2.03
CA SER A 341 0.24 13.05 -1.46
C SER A 341 -0.67 14.22 -1.08
N GLU A 342 -0.10 15.34 -0.64
CA GLU A 342 -0.85 16.52 -0.18
C GLU A 342 -1.24 17.44 -1.34
N SER A 343 -0.34 17.68 -2.29
CA SER A 343 -0.56 18.68 -3.33
C SER A 343 -1.75 18.37 -4.25
N PRO A 344 -2.11 17.12 -4.64
CA PRO A 344 -3.29 16.84 -5.46
C PRO A 344 -4.63 17.24 -4.81
N LEU A 345 -4.69 17.35 -3.47
CA LEU A 345 -5.87 17.87 -2.76
C LEU A 345 -6.22 19.30 -3.21
N LEU A 346 -5.21 20.12 -3.56
CA LEU A 346 -5.39 21.50 -4.03
C LEU A 346 -6.11 21.64 -5.37
N ILE A 347 -6.30 20.54 -6.10
CA ILE A 347 -7.04 20.49 -7.36
C ILE A 347 -8.04 19.33 -7.41
N ARG A 348 -8.36 18.70 -6.27
CA ARG A 348 -9.15 17.46 -6.19
C ARG A 348 -10.40 17.44 -7.08
N PRO A 349 -11.24 18.50 -7.16
CA PRO A 349 -12.42 18.50 -8.03
C PRO A 349 -12.08 18.38 -9.53
N TYR A 350 -10.96 18.98 -9.95
CA TYR A 350 -10.52 19.06 -11.35
C TYR A 350 -9.87 17.78 -11.88
N LEU A 351 -9.44 16.85 -11.02
CA LEU A 351 -8.74 15.62 -11.42
C LEU A 351 -9.54 14.77 -12.43
N LYS A 352 -10.87 14.84 -12.38
CA LYS A 352 -11.80 14.17 -13.32
C LYS A 352 -11.72 14.69 -14.76
N ASP A 353 -11.24 15.91 -14.97
CA ASP A 353 -11.25 16.62 -16.26
C ASP A 353 -9.87 16.73 -16.94
N LEU A 354 -8.81 16.29 -16.27
CA LEU A 354 -7.42 16.39 -16.76
C LEU A 354 -7.09 15.47 -17.94
N THR A 355 -6.20 15.92 -18.83
CA THR A 355 -5.62 15.12 -19.93
C THR A 355 -4.58 14.11 -19.42
N HIS A 356 -4.17 13.18 -20.29
CA HIS A 356 -3.03 12.29 -20.04
C HIS A 356 -1.74 13.05 -19.70
N SER A 357 -1.48 14.18 -20.38
CA SER A 357 -0.26 14.98 -20.18
C SER A 357 -0.31 15.78 -18.88
N GLU A 358 -1.46 16.35 -18.50
CA GLU A 358 -1.62 17.06 -17.23
C GLU A 358 -1.43 16.12 -16.02
N ILE A 359 -2.01 14.91 -16.06
CA ILE A 359 -1.80 13.89 -15.01
C ILE A 359 -0.30 13.50 -14.96
N HIS A 360 0.35 13.33 -16.12
CA HIS A 360 1.80 13.09 -16.16
C HIS A 360 2.61 14.25 -15.56
N SER A 361 2.25 15.52 -15.79
CA SER A 361 2.90 16.68 -15.16
C SER A 361 2.74 16.69 -13.64
N ILE A 362 1.53 16.41 -13.14
CA ILE A 362 1.20 16.37 -11.71
C ILE A 362 2.01 15.28 -10.99
N MET A 363 2.04 14.07 -11.57
CA MET A 363 2.83 12.97 -11.02
C MET A 363 4.33 13.26 -11.11
N THR A 364 4.83 13.74 -12.27
CA THR A 364 6.24 14.13 -12.46
C THR A 364 6.67 15.14 -11.40
N SER A 365 5.84 16.16 -11.15
CA SER A 365 6.15 17.19 -10.17
C SER A 365 6.20 16.64 -8.74
N GLY A 366 5.31 15.72 -8.37
CA GLY A 366 5.35 15.09 -7.05
C GLY A 366 6.59 14.23 -6.85
N TYR A 367 7.05 13.52 -7.89
CA TYR A 367 8.30 12.74 -7.84
C TYR A 367 9.57 13.61 -7.89
N ALA A 368 9.50 14.81 -8.46
CA ALA A 368 10.65 15.69 -8.65
C ALA A 368 11.03 16.52 -7.41
N THR A 369 10.12 16.67 -6.44
CA THR A 369 10.28 17.54 -5.27
C THR A 369 10.16 16.77 -3.96
N VAL A 370 10.40 17.47 -2.84
CA VAL A 370 10.34 16.96 -1.47
C VAL A 370 9.45 17.86 -0.62
N SER A 371 8.63 17.24 0.24
CA SER A 371 7.72 17.93 1.18
C SER A 371 8.45 18.55 2.37
N GLY A 372 7.96 19.69 2.84
CA GLY A 372 8.44 20.31 4.09
C GLY A 372 8.23 19.44 5.34
N THR A 373 7.31 18.47 5.30
CA THR A 373 7.06 17.53 6.43
C THR A 373 8.25 16.63 6.75
N VAL A 374 8.93 16.15 5.71
CA VAL A 374 10.01 15.16 5.81
C VAL A 374 11.39 15.79 5.76
N LEU A 375 11.47 17.07 5.38
CA LEU A 375 12.69 17.88 5.33
C LEU A 375 13.54 17.76 6.62
N ALA A 376 12.89 17.82 7.77
CA ALA A 376 13.54 17.71 9.08
C ALA A 376 14.24 16.35 9.31
N ALA A 377 13.70 15.25 8.77
CA ALA A 377 14.31 13.93 8.89
C ALA A 377 15.61 13.85 8.08
N TYR A 378 15.62 14.34 6.83
CA TYR A 378 16.83 14.37 6.01
C TYR A 378 17.92 15.27 6.60
N ILE A 379 17.53 16.39 7.23
CA ILE A 379 18.45 17.25 7.99
C ILE A 379 19.06 16.48 9.17
N SER A 380 18.26 15.68 9.90
CA SER A 380 18.78 14.86 11.01
C SER A 380 19.75 13.74 10.57
N PHE A 381 19.63 13.25 9.34
CA PHE A 381 20.63 12.33 8.76
C PHE A 381 21.94 13.04 8.37
N GLY A 382 21.91 14.36 8.15
CA GLY A 382 23.07 15.20 7.81
C GLY A 382 22.95 15.97 6.49
N ALA A 383 21.78 15.95 5.83
CA ALA A 383 21.59 16.70 4.59
C ALA A 383 21.44 18.21 4.84
N ASN A 384 22.09 19.03 4.01
CA ASN A 384 22.09 20.48 4.18
C ASN A 384 20.70 21.09 3.82
N PRO A 385 20.01 21.79 4.74
CA PRO A 385 18.69 22.39 4.48
C PRO A 385 18.67 23.34 3.29
N ALA A 386 19.73 24.13 3.08
CA ALA A 386 19.80 25.08 1.98
C ALA A 386 19.83 24.38 0.61
N HIS A 387 20.48 23.21 0.51
CA HIS A 387 20.48 22.42 -0.73
C HIS A 387 19.12 21.76 -0.98
N LEU A 388 18.49 21.20 0.05
CA LEU A 388 17.17 20.57 -0.06
C LEU A 388 16.09 21.55 -0.53
N ILE A 389 15.99 22.72 0.12
CA ILE A 389 15.01 23.77 -0.23
C ILE A 389 15.28 24.31 -1.64
N THR A 390 16.55 24.56 -1.97
CA THR A 390 16.96 24.97 -3.33
C THR A 390 16.56 23.93 -4.39
N ALA A 391 16.72 22.64 -4.09
CA ALA A 391 16.34 21.56 -5.00
C ALA A 391 14.84 21.56 -5.30
N SER A 392 13.97 21.62 -4.29
CA SER A 392 12.51 21.69 -4.48
C SER A 392 12.08 22.93 -5.27
N VAL A 393 12.67 24.11 -4.98
CA VAL A 393 12.38 25.36 -5.72
C VAL A 393 12.78 25.26 -7.19
N MET A 394 13.95 24.68 -7.50
CA MET A 394 14.41 24.47 -8.89
C MET A 394 13.62 23.36 -9.60
N ALA A 395 13.19 22.33 -8.89
CA ALA A 395 12.50 21.18 -9.47
C ALA A 395 11.10 21.52 -10.01
N ALA A 396 10.40 22.53 -9.46
CA ALA A 396 9.08 22.94 -9.94
C ALA A 396 9.01 23.31 -11.44
N PRO A 397 9.80 24.28 -11.98
CA PRO A 397 9.84 24.56 -13.42
C PRO A 397 10.49 23.43 -14.23
N GLY A 398 11.45 22.70 -13.63
CA GLY A 398 12.05 21.52 -14.24
C GLY A 398 11.03 20.43 -14.54
N ALA A 399 10.16 20.11 -13.58
CA ALA A 399 9.10 19.12 -13.71
C ALA A 399 8.16 19.43 -14.87
N LEU A 400 7.73 20.69 -15.01
CA LEU A 400 6.88 21.12 -16.12
C LEU A 400 7.60 21.06 -17.48
N CYS A 401 8.89 21.38 -17.54
CA CYS A 401 9.71 21.20 -18.74
C CYS A 401 9.79 19.72 -19.16
N PHE A 402 10.28 18.86 -18.27
CA PHE A 402 10.53 17.45 -18.60
C PHE A 402 9.22 16.66 -18.78
N ALA A 403 8.15 16.98 -18.04
CA ALA A 403 6.83 16.40 -18.26
C ALA A 403 6.28 16.70 -19.67
N LYS A 404 6.27 17.98 -20.10
CA LYS A 404 5.82 18.36 -21.44
C LYS A 404 6.79 17.97 -22.56
N MET A 405 7.98 17.47 -22.23
CA MET A 405 8.92 16.85 -23.18
C MET A 405 8.69 15.34 -23.32
N ILE A 406 8.61 14.59 -22.22
CA ILE A 406 8.44 13.12 -22.21
C ILE A 406 7.00 12.70 -22.50
N TYR A 407 6.01 13.49 -22.07
CA TYR A 407 4.60 13.32 -22.41
C TYR A 407 3.98 14.66 -22.84
N PRO A 408 4.22 15.11 -24.09
CA PRO A 408 3.67 16.35 -24.61
C PRO A 408 2.14 16.40 -24.62
N GLU A 409 1.58 17.60 -24.61
CA GLU A 409 0.14 17.80 -24.70
C GLU A 409 -0.40 17.45 -26.08
N THR A 410 -1.39 16.56 -26.14
CA THR A 410 -2.05 16.09 -27.37
C THR A 410 -3.55 16.33 -27.40
N GLU A 411 -4.14 16.70 -26.27
CA GLU A 411 -5.58 16.88 -26.06
C GLU A 411 -5.88 18.36 -25.74
N GLU A 412 -7.12 18.82 -25.96
CA GLU A 412 -7.52 20.16 -25.49
C GLU A 412 -7.89 20.12 -24.01
N SER A 413 -7.01 20.68 -23.16
CA SER A 413 -7.27 20.81 -21.72
C SER A 413 -8.43 21.76 -21.43
N LYS A 414 -9.34 21.28 -20.56
CA LYS A 414 -10.41 22.07 -19.93
C LYS A 414 -9.92 23.00 -18.82
N THR A 415 -8.72 22.77 -18.25
CA THR A 415 -8.25 23.44 -17.01
C THR A 415 -7.35 24.65 -17.26
N ARG A 416 -7.43 25.26 -18.44
CA ARG A 416 -6.74 26.52 -18.75
C ARG A 416 -7.46 27.70 -18.09
N SER A 417 -6.74 28.79 -17.77
CA SER A 417 -7.30 29.98 -17.07
C SER A 417 -8.47 30.67 -17.79
N ASP A 418 -8.62 30.38 -19.08
CA ASP A 418 -9.62 30.86 -20.02
C ASP A 418 -10.91 29.99 -20.04
N ASN A 419 -10.82 28.71 -19.63
CA ASN A 419 -11.89 27.71 -19.76
C ASN A 419 -12.28 27.00 -18.45
N ILE A 420 -11.46 27.10 -17.40
CA ILE A 420 -11.67 26.40 -16.12
C ILE A 420 -12.98 26.87 -15.45
N GLN A 421 -13.90 25.92 -15.24
CA GLN A 421 -15.13 26.16 -14.49
C GLN A 421 -14.82 26.14 -12.99
N MET A 422 -15.51 26.95 -12.19
CA MET A 422 -15.26 27.00 -10.75
C MET A 422 -16.19 26.03 -10.03
N GLU A 423 -15.62 25.02 -9.38
CA GLU A 423 -16.38 24.09 -8.55
C GLU A 423 -16.52 24.65 -7.14
N GLU A 424 -17.76 24.93 -6.74
CA GLU A 424 -18.14 25.36 -5.39
C GLU A 424 -18.33 24.14 -4.49
N SER A 425 -18.10 24.30 -3.18
CA SER A 425 -18.29 23.23 -2.20
C SER A 425 -19.78 22.90 -2.04
N THR A 426 -20.12 21.61 -2.10
CA THR A 426 -21.48 21.12 -1.81
C THR A 426 -21.75 20.95 -0.32
N ASP A 427 -20.74 21.11 0.54
CA ASP A 427 -20.83 20.95 1.99
C ASP A 427 -21.76 21.99 2.62
N SER A 428 -22.54 21.58 3.63
CA SER A 428 -23.55 22.41 4.29
C SER A 428 -22.97 23.48 5.22
N SER A 429 -21.76 23.25 5.75
CA SER A 429 -21.09 24.13 6.70
C SER A 429 -19.57 23.97 6.66
N MET A 430 -18.84 24.91 7.26
CA MET A 430 -17.38 24.82 7.39
C MET A 430 -16.94 23.57 8.17
N LEU A 431 -17.71 23.14 9.18
CA LEU A 431 -17.40 21.96 10.00
C LEU A 431 -17.70 20.65 9.26
N ASP A 432 -18.76 20.64 8.44
CA ASP A 432 -19.10 19.55 7.52
C ASP A 432 -17.99 19.37 6.48
N ALA A 433 -17.60 20.45 5.78
CA ALA A 433 -16.48 20.46 4.84
C ALA A 433 -15.18 19.93 5.47
N ALA A 434 -14.86 20.40 6.69
CA ALA A 434 -13.68 19.96 7.42
C ALA A 434 -13.71 18.46 7.78
N SER A 435 -14.88 17.96 8.19
CA SER A 435 -15.12 16.55 8.54
C SER A 435 -15.06 15.64 7.31
N ASN A 436 -15.61 16.10 6.17
CA ASN A 436 -15.53 15.42 4.87
C ASN A 436 -14.09 15.45 4.32
N GLY A 437 -13.34 16.52 4.58
CA GLY A 437 -11.91 16.63 4.30
C GLY A 437 -11.09 15.59 5.07
N ALA A 438 -11.24 15.52 6.39
CA ALA A 438 -10.58 14.50 7.21
C ALA A 438 -10.98 13.07 6.82
N SER A 439 -12.28 12.81 6.64
CA SER A 439 -12.79 11.48 6.26
C SER A 439 -12.27 11.00 4.91
N ALA A 440 -12.08 11.91 3.95
CA ALA A 440 -11.53 11.60 2.63
C ALA A 440 -10.01 11.31 2.64
N ALA A 441 -9.28 11.69 3.70
CA ALA A 441 -7.87 11.34 3.86
C ALA A 441 -7.67 9.85 4.26
N THR A 442 -8.64 9.23 4.94
CA THR A 442 -8.58 7.83 5.39
C THR A 442 -8.17 6.83 4.29
N PRO A 443 -8.84 6.74 3.12
CA PRO A 443 -8.43 5.81 2.05
C PRO A 443 -7.08 6.16 1.42
N ILE A 444 -6.65 7.43 1.47
CA ILE A 444 -5.34 7.88 0.97
C ILE A 444 -4.24 7.37 1.92
N VAL A 445 -4.36 7.65 3.22
CA VAL A 445 -3.40 7.24 4.25
C VAL A 445 -3.25 5.72 4.32
N LEU A 446 -4.37 4.98 4.30
CA LEU A 446 -4.33 3.52 4.32
C LEU A 446 -3.75 2.95 3.02
N GLY A 447 -4.04 3.56 1.87
CA GLY A 447 -3.41 3.22 0.60
C GLY A 447 -1.89 3.46 0.63
N ILE A 448 -1.42 4.53 1.28
CA ILE A 448 0.01 4.79 1.45
C ILE A 448 0.67 3.71 2.30
N ILE A 449 0.11 3.40 3.48
CA ILE A 449 0.57 2.31 4.36
C ILE A 449 0.68 0.99 3.58
N ALA A 450 -0.39 0.61 2.88
CA ALA A 450 -0.49 -0.64 2.14
C ALA A 450 0.61 -0.77 1.07
N ASN A 451 0.79 0.27 0.26
CA ASN A 451 1.75 0.26 -0.84
C ASN A 451 3.20 0.37 -0.34
N LEU A 452 3.49 1.18 0.68
CA LEU A 452 4.83 1.28 1.28
C LEU A 452 5.31 -0.08 1.81
N ILE A 453 4.49 -0.73 2.66
CA ILE A 453 4.82 -2.06 3.21
C ILE A 453 5.08 -3.03 2.07
N ALA A 454 4.17 -3.11 1.09
CA ALA A 454 4.28 -4.06 -0.01
C ALA A 454 5.52 -3.85 -0.90
N PHE A 455 5.81 -2.59 -1.30
CA PHE A 455 6.96 -2.31 -2.16
C PHE A 455 8.30 -2.53 -1.44
N VAL A 456 8.48 -2.03 -0.20
CA VAL A 456 9.74 -2.22 0.54
C VAL A 456 10.00 -3.70 0.81
N SER A 457 8.97 -4.46 1.17
CA SER A 457 9.06 -5.93 1.35
C SER A 457 9.43 -6.65 0.05
N PHE A 458 8.89 -6.21 -1.09
CA PHE A 458 9.22 -6.77 -2.39
C PHE A 458 10.68 -6.49 -2.81
N ILE A 459 11.24 -5.33 -2.45
CA ILE A 459 12.67 -5.06 -2.64
C ILE A 459 13.54 -5.95 -1.75
N ALA A 460 13.17 -6.15 -0.48
CA ALA A 460 13.88 -7.06 0.41
C ALA A 460 13.89 -8.50 -0.15
N PHE A 461 12.74 -8.97 -0.66
CA PHE A 461 12.62 -10.25 -1.37
C PHE A 461 13.50 -10.34 -2.63
N LEU A 462 13.57 -9.28 -3.44
CA LEU A 462 14.46 -9.25 -4.62
C LEU A 462 15.94 -9.26 -4.23
N ASN A 463 16.34 -8.57 -3.16
CA ASN A 463 17.68 -8.65 -2.59
C ASN A 463 18.01 -10.09 -2.17
N GLY A 464 17.16 -10.72 -1.35
CA GLY A 464 17.40 -12.10 -0.89
C GLY A 464 17.44 -13.14 -2.02
N LEU A 465 16.66 -12.95 -3.10
CA LEU A 465 16.81 -13.74 -4.33
C LEU A 465 18.18 -13.52 -4.99
N LEU A 466 18.63 -12.27 -5.11
CA LEU A 466 19.92 -11.94 -5.73
C LEU A 466 21.10 -12.44 -4.92
N SER A 467 21.08 -12.34 -3.59
CA SER A 467 22.11 -12.91 -2.73
C SER A 467 22.12 -14.43 -2.80
N TRP A 468 20.96 -15.10 -2.92
CA TRP A 468 20.91 -16.54 -3.19
C TRP A 468 21.52 -16.90 -4.55
N PHE A 469 21.24 -16.16 -5.61
CA PHE A 469 21.88 -16.37 -6.92
C PHE A 469 23.39 -16.07 -6.89
N GLY A 470 23.81 -15.02 -6.17
CA GLY A 470 25.21 -14.65 -5.96
C GLY A 470 26.00 -15.75 -5.26
N TRP A 471 25.49 -16.25 -4.15
CA TRP A 471 26.07 -17.38 -3.41
C TRP A 471 26.27 -18.62 -4.30
N ARG A 472 25.35 -18.88 -5.24
CA ARG A 472 25.47 -19.98 -6.21
C ARG A 472 26.56 -19.78 -7.27
N VAL A 473 27.14 -18.59 -7.41
CA VAL A 473 28.26 -18.27 -8.32
C VAL A 473 29.52 -17.79 -7.59
N GLY A 474 29.56 -17.81 -6.26
CA GLY A 474 30.70 -17.34 -5.46
C GLY A 474 30.80 -15.82 -5.33
N TRP A 475 29.69 -15.10 -5.46
CA TRP A 475 29.59 -13.68 -5.11
C TRP A 475 28.72 -13.52 -3.85
N GLU A 476 29.35 -13.17 -2.74
CA GLU A 476 28.67 -13.16 -1.43
C GLU A 476 27.82 -11.88 -1.25
N ASP A 477 28.39 -10.71 -1.53
CA ASP A 477 27.74 -9.38 -1.34
C ASP A 477 26.88 -8.89 -2.54
N VAL A 478 26.06 -9.75 -3.13
CA VAL A 478 25.15 -9.34 -4.22
C VAL A 478 23.87 -8.74 -3.66
N SER A 479 23.74 -7.42 -3.78
CA SER A 479 22.50 -6.65 -3.53
C SER A 479 22.12 -5.78 -4.73
N LEU A 480 20.85 -5.37 -4.79
CA LEU A 480 20.36 -4.39 -5.77
C LEU A 480 21.15 -3.08 -5.68
N GLU A 481 21.53 -2.64 -4.48
CA GLU A 481 22.27 -1.40 -4.26
C GLU A 481 23.64 -1.41 -4.96
N ASN A 482 24.36 -2.53 -4.86
CA ASN A 482 25.70 -2.68 -5.44
C ASN A 482 25.60 -2.76 -6.98
N ILE A 483 24.59 -3.47 -7.50
CA ILE A 483 24.28 -3.53 -8.93
C ILE A 483 23.93 -2.14 -9.48
N PHE A 484 23.00 -1.44 -8.85
CA PHE A 484 22.56 -0.13 -9.32
C PHE A 484 23.59 0.97 -9.04
N GLY A 485 24.46 0.82 -8.04
CA GLY A 485 25.65 1.66 -7.86
C GLY A 485 26.60 1.59 -9.07
N ALA A 486 26.85 0.38 -9.59
CA ALA A 486 27.61 0.21 -10.82
C ALA A 486 26.87 0.75 -12.07
N VAL A 487 25.54 0.56 -12.17
CA VAL A 487 24.73 1.02 -13.31
C VAL A 487 24.58 2.54 -13.36
N PHE A 488 24.44 3.21 -12.21
CA PHE A 488 24.31 4.67 -12.12
C PHE A 488 25.64 5.41 -12.00
N ARG A 489 26.78 4.73 -11.82
CA ARG A 489 28.12 5.36 -11.82
C ARG A 489 28.36 6.30 -13.02
N PRO A 490 28.04 5.94 -14.28
CA PRO A 490 28.23 6.84 -15.42
C PRO A 490 27.29 8.06 -15.37
N LEU A 491 26.07 7.90 -14.83
CA LEU A 491 25.12 9.00 -14.65
C LEU A 491 25.61 9.97 -13.57
N ALA A 492 26.08 9.46 -12.43
CA ALA A 492 26.68 10.27 -11.37
C ALA A 492 27.87 11.09 -11.89
N PHE A 493 28.80 10.44 -12.61
CA PHE A 493 29.93 11.13 -13.25
C PHE A 493 29.47 12.25 -14.20
N VAL A 494 28.50 11.95 -15.08
CA VAL A 494 27.96 12.91 -16.06
C VAL A 494 27.23 14.11 -15.41
N MET A 495 26.76 14.01 -14.16
CA MET A 495 26.25 15.17 -13.39
C MET A 495 27.35 16.07 -12.81
N GLY A 496 28.63 15.71 -12.94
CA GLY A 496 29.78 16.47 -12.41
C GLY A 496 30.33 15.98 -11.06
N VAL A 497 30.10 14.69 -10.75
CA VAL A 497 30.72 13.97 -9.62
C VAL A 497 32.07 13.40 -10.07
N PRO A 498 33.17 13.52 -9.29
CA PRO A 498 34.44 12.87 -9.57
C PRO A 498 34.29 11.35 -9.82
N TRP A 499 35.13 10.78 -10.68
CA TRP A 499 34.97 9.37 -11.08
C TRP A 499 35.11 8.40 -9.91
N ASP A 500 35.86 8.72 -8.87
CA ASP A 500 36.04 7.86 -7.70
C ASP A 500 34.78 7.87 -6.80
N ASP A 501 34.35 9.05 -6.35
CA ASP A 501 33.08 9.27 -5.62
C ASP A 501 31.83 8.75 -6.36
N SER A 502 31.87 8.73 -7.70
CA SER A 502 30.70 8.41 -8.55
C SER A 502 30.09 7.03 -8.31
N TYR A 503 30.81 6.06 -7.74
CA TYR A 503 30.24 4.77 -7.33
C TYR A 503 29.33 4.91 -6.10
N TYR A 504 29.77 5.67 -5.09
CA TYR A 504 28.99 5.90 -3.86
C TYR A 504 27.76 6.77 -4.14
N VAL A 505 27.92 7.85 -4.93
CA VAL A 505 26.77 8.66 -5.38
C VAL A 505 25.84 7.83 -6.28
N GLY A 506 26.39 6.98 -7.16
CA GLY A 506 25.61 6.01 -7.93
C GLY A 506 24.82 5.04 -7.05
N LYS A 507 25.40 4.56 -5.94
CA LYS A 507 24.74 3.67 -4.98
C LYS A 507 23.63 4.39 -4.21
N VAL A 508 23.85 5.65 -3.78
CA VAL A 508 22.82 6.50 -3.15
C VAL A 508 21.64 6.77 -4.11
N ILE A 509 21.91 7.04 -5.39
CA ILE A 509 20.87 7.14 -6.44
C ILE A 509 20.17 5.78 -6.63
N GLY A 510 20.91 4.67 -6.61
CA GLY A 510 20.38 3.32 -6.66
C GLY A 510 19.39 3.03 -5.54
N ILE A 511 19.78 3.29 -4.29
CA ILE A 511 18.93 3.11 -3.10
C ILE A 511 17.64 3.92 -3.25
N LYS A 512 17.72 5.20 -3.64
CA LYS A 512 16.52 6.02 -3.92
C LYS A 512 15.63 5.39 -4.99
N MET A 513 16.18 5.00 -6.13
CA MET A 513 15.43 4.54 -7.30
C MET A 513 14.76 3.17 -7.11
N ILE A 514 14.99 2.51 -5.97
CA ILE A 514 14.57 1.14 -5.68
C ILE A 514 13.76 1.09 -4.37
N VAL A 515 14.34 1.61 -3.27
CA VAL A 515 13.73 1.66 -1.94
C VAL A 515 12.94 2.96 -1.80
N ASN A 516 13.60 4.01 -1.31
CA ASN A 516 13.09 5.38 -1.15
C ASN A 516 14.23 6.36 -0.87
N GLU A 517 13.93 7.65 -0.88
CA GLU A 517 14.90 8.70 -0.57
C GLU A 517 15.27 8.79 0.93
N PHE A 518 14.47 8.27 1.87
CA PHE A 518 14.84 8.20 3.29
C PHE A 518 16.11 7.37 3.52
N VAL A 519 16.10 6.10 3.10
CA VAL A 519 17.27 5.21 3.23
C VAL A 519 18.45 5.72 2.39
N ALA A 520 18.17 6.42 1.28
CA ALA A 520 19.21 7.07 0.49
C ALA A 520 19.86 8.26 1.23
N PHE A 521 19.09 9.07 1.96
CA PHE A 521 19.61 10.18 2.77
C PHE A 521 20.31 9.71 4.04
N GLU A 522 19.81 8.64 4.67
CA GLU A 522 20.48 7.95 5.78
C GLU A 522 21.87 7.45 5.35
N ARG A 523 21.94 6.65 4.27
CA ARG A 523 23.22 6.10 3.77
C ARG A 523 24.14 7.18 3.19
N LEU A 524 23.59 8.27 2.65
CA LEU A 524 24.36 9.46 2.27
C LEU A 524 24.95 10.16 3.51
N GLY A 525 24.18 10.28 4.59
CA GLY A 525 24.63 10.82 5.87
C GLY A 525 25.75 9.99 6.50
N GLU A 526 25.71 8.67 6.36
CA GLU A 526 26.82 7.78 6.74
C GLU A 526 28.06 8.03 5.88
N PHE A 527 27.96 8.07 4.54
CA PHE A 527 29.12 8.35 3.67
C PHE A 527 29.73 9.75 3.89
N ILE A 528 28.96 10.72 4.39
CA ILE A 528 29.46 12.03 4.84
C ILE A 528 30.22 11.91 6.17
N LYS A 529 29.69 11.14 7.14
CA LYS A 529 30.33 10.90 8.46
C LYS A 529 31.58 10.02 8.37
N GLU A 530 31.61 9.09 7.41
CA GLU A 530 32.76 8.22 7.10
C GLU A 530 33.84 8.93 6.24
N GLU A 531 33.60 10.19 5.83
CA GLU A 531 34.46 10.97 4.91
C GLU A 531 34.76 10.28 3.55
N VAL A 532 33.86 9.39 3.11
CA VAL A 532 34.01 8.54 1.90
C VAL A 532 33.71 9.29 0.59
N ILE A 533 33.02 10.44 0.66
CA ILE A 533 32.69 11.29 -0.48
C ILE A 533 33.07 12.75 -0.22
N SER A 534 33.53 13.45 -1.26
CA SER A 534 33.85 14.88 -1.14
C SER A 534 32.60 15.75 -0.87
N PRO A 535 32.74 16.94 -0.25
CA PRO A 535 31.61 17.85 -0.01
C PRO A 535 30.86 18.26 -1.30
N ARG A 536 31.60 18.37 -2.43
CA ARG A 536 31.03 18.57 -3.78
C ARG A 536 30.10 17.42 -4.16
N SER A 537 30.57 16.18 -4.02
CA SER A 537 29.78 14.97 -4.30
C SER A 537 28.59 14.82 -3.35
N ALA A 538 28.75 15.14 -2.07
CA ALA A 538 27.66 15.12 -1.08
C ALA A 538 26.54 16.11 -1.45
N ALA A 539 26.88 17.31 -1.95
CA ALA A 539 25.91 18.28 -2.43
C ALA A 539 25.22 17.82 -3.73
N ILE A 540 25.97 17.36 -4.74
CA ILE A 540 25.39 16.84 -6.01
C ILE A 540 24.51 15.61 -5.72
N ALA A 541 24.94 14.72 -4.81
CA ALA A 541 24.14 13.60 -4.32
C ALA A 541 22.84 14.11 -3.68
N THR A 542 22.91 15.06 -2.74
CA THR A 542 21.75 15.70 -2.09
C THR A 542 20.74 16.21 -3.12
N TYR A 543 21.17 16.96 -4.14
CA TYR A 543 20.28 17.42 -5.22
C TYR A 543 19.69 16.26 -6.04
N SER A 544 20.47 15.20 -6.29
CA SER A 544 20.01 14.04 -7.07
C SER A 544 19.00 13.16 -6.32
N VAL A 545 19.12 13.06 -4.99
CA VAL A 545 18.16 12.31 -4.15
C VAL A 545 17.00 13.14 -3.62
N CYS A 546 17.11 14.47 -3.59
CA CYS A 546 15.98 15.35 -3.27
C CYS A 546 14.87 15.28 -4.33
N GLY A 547 13.94 14.34 -4.14
CA GLY A 547 12.70 14.16 -4.89
C GLY A 547 12.10 12.78 -4.65
N PHE A 548 10.79 12.66 -4.47
CA PHE A 548 10.10 11.38 -4.19
C PHE A 548 10.07 10.36 -5.36
N ALA A 549 10.98 10.42 -6.32
CA ALA A 549 11.08 9.51 -7.45
C ALA A 549 11.62 8.12 -7.02
N ASN A 550 10.74 7.31 -6.43
CA ASN A 550 11.00 5.92 -6.03
C ASN A 550 9.77 5.00 -6.31
N PRO A 551 9.90 3.66 -6.29
CA PRO A 551 8.80 2.74 -6.58
C PRO A 551 7.68 2.73 -5.53
N SER A 552 8.02 2.88 -4.25
CA SER A 552 7.04 2.93 -3.16
C SER A 552 6.14 4.18 -3.27
N SER A 553 6.75 5.33 -3.61
CA SER A 553 6.10 6.58 -3.99
C SER A 553 5.27 6.45 -5.27
N MET A 554 5.66 5.61 -6.23
CA MET A 554 4.81 5.30 -7.38
C MET A 554 3.50 4.63 -6.94
N GLY A 555 3.57 3.74 -5.94
CA GLY A 555 2.42 3.19 -5.24
C GLY A 555 1.57 4.26 -4.54
N ILE A 556 2.21 5.18 -3.80
CA ILE A 556 1.55 6.34 -3.17
C ILE A 556 0.79 7.17 -4.21
N MET A 557 1.44 7.58 -5.32
CA MET A 557 0.82 8.46 -6.30
C MET A 557 -0.36 7.79 -7.02
N ILE A 558 -0.23 6.50 -7.37
CA ILE A 558 -1.32 5.71 -7.96
C ILE A 558 -2.48 5.59 -6.97
N GLY A 559 -2.20 5.25 -5.70
CA GLY A 559 -3.21 5.14 -4.64
C GLY A 559 -3.95 6.45 -4.40
N THR A 560 -3.22 7.53 -4.10
CA THR A 560 -3.73 8.88 -3.85
C THR A 560 -4.61 9.38 -5.00
N LEU A 561 -4.10 9.38 -6.23
CA LEU A 561 -4.86 9.89 -7.38
C LEU A 561 -6.05 8.99 -7.74
N SER A 562 -5.94 7.66 -7.58
CA SER A 562 -7.07 6.75 -7.84
C SER A 562 -8.15 6.81 -6.76
N ALA A 563 -7.79 7.13 -5.50
CA ALA A 563 -8.76 7.37 -4.43
C ALA A 563 -9.52 8.69 -4.65
N MET A 564 -8.87 9.73 -5.19
CA MET A 564 -9.52 11.00 -5.52
C MET A 564 -10.33 10.96 -6.84
N ALA A 565 -9.83 10.23 -7.85
CA ALA A 565 -10.41 10.18 -9.20
C ALA A 565 -10.42 8.74 -9.74
N PRO A 566 -11.26 7.83 -9.20
CA PRO A 566 -11.28 6.42 -9.59
C PRO A 566 -11.54 6.21 -11.08
N ASN A 567 -12.38 7.05 -11.69
CA ASN A 567 -12.68 7.05 -13.13
C ASN A 567 -11.44 7.32 -14.03
N LYS A 568 -10.34 7.84 -13.46
CA LYS A 568 -9.07 8.12 -14.14
C LYS A 568 -7.98 7.09 -13.86
N ARG A 569 -8.23 6.05 -13.05
CA ARG A 569 -7.22 5.05 -12.63
C ARG A 569 -6.37 4.55 -13.80
N ASN A 570 -7.00 4.08 -14.88
CA ASN A 570 -6.32 3.53 -16.06
C ASN A 570 -5.41 4.54 -16.79
N ILE A 571 -5.65 5.85 -16.62
CA ILE A 571 -4.80 6.92 -17.15
C ILE A 571 -3.62 7.16 -16.22
N ILE A 572 -3.89 7.30 -14.92
CA ILE A 572 -2.90 7.49 -13.85
C ILE A 572 -1.83 6.38 -13.91
N THR A 573 -2.26 5.12 -13.95
CA THR A 573 -1.37 3.95 -13.99
C THR A 573 -0.56 3.86 -15.28
N ALA A 574 -1.16 4.18 -16.43
CA ALA A 574 -0.50 4.15 -17.74
C ALA A 574 0.59 5.23 -17.88
N VAL A 575 0.48 6.36 -17.16
CA VAL A 575 1.52 7.41 -17.14
C VAL A 575 2.49 7.32 -15.97
N ALA A 576 2.14 6.63 -14.88
CA ALA A 576 2.88 6.58 -13.61
C ALA A 576 4.39 6.29 -13.77
N PHE A 577 4.76 5.23 -14.50
CA PHE A 577 6.16 4.84 -14.69
C PHE A 577 6.96 5.86 -15.52
N ARG A 578 6.31 6.51 -16.50
CA ARG A 578 6.94 7.59 -17.29
C ARG A 578 7.14 8.83 -16.44
N ALA A 579 6.15 9.19 -15.62
CA ALA A 579 6.24 10.31 -14.70
C ALA A 579 7.32 10.09 -13.63
N PHE A 580 7.46 8.86 -13.11
CA PHE A 580 8.55 8.46 -12.20
C PHE A 580 9.93 8.72 -12.82
N LEU A 581 10.20 8.16 -14.00
CA LEU A 581 11.47 8.39 -14.71
C LEU A 581 11.70 9.88 -15.03
N THR A 582 10.63 10.61 -15.36
CA THR A 582 10.69 12.05 -15.62
C THR A 582 11.07 12.82 -14.35
N GLY A 583 10.49 12.46 -13.19
CA GLY A 583 10.84 13.04 -11.89
C GLY A 583 12.30 12.79 -11.51
N SER A 584 12.80 11.56 -11.72
CA SER A 584 14.22 11.24 -11.54
C SER A 584 15.12 12.14 -12.41
N ILE A 585 14.78 12.31 -13.70
CA ILE A 585 15.52 13.19 -14.62
C ILE A 585 15.52 14.65 -14.15
N VAL A 586 14.43 15.13 -13.53
CA VAL A 586 14.38 16.48 -12.96
C VAL A 586 15.35 16.62 -11.79
N CYS A 587 15.42 15.64 -10.88
CA CYS A 587 16.43 15.63 -9.80
C CYS A 587 17.87 15.54 -10.35
N PHE A 588 18.09 14.80 -11.44
CA PHE A 588 19.40 14.74 -12.08
C PHE A 588 19.76 16.06 -12.79
N MET A 589 18.76 16.81 -13.28
CA MET A 589 18.96 18.14 -13.85
C MET A 589 19.22 19.20 -12.78
N THR A 590 18.53 19.17 -11.63
CA THR A 590 18.84 20.06 -10.50
C THR A 590 20.24 19.77 -9.95
N ALA A 591 20.64 18.50 -9.85
CA ALA A 591 21.99 18.09 -9.47
C ALA A 591 23.07 18.57 -10.45
N SER A 592 22.82 18.45 -11.76
CA SER A 592 23.74 18.96 -12.79
C SER A 592 23.87 20.50 -12.74
N ILE A 593 22.79 21.23 -12.46
CA ILE A 593 22.85 22.69 -12.29
C ILE A 593 23.56 23.06 -10.97
N GLY A 594 23.39 22.27 -9.90
CA GLY A 594 24.15 22.41 -8.66
C GLY A 594 25.66 22.23 -8.88
N GLY A 595 26.06 21.15 -9.54
CA GLY A 595 27.46 20.87 -9.88
C GLY A 595 28.10 21.86 -10.86
N LEU A 596 27.30 22.67 -11.58
CA LEU A 596 27.78 23.78 -12.41
C LEU A 596 27.98 25.09 -11.60
N LEU A 597 27.31 25.24 -10.46
CA LEU A 597 27.21 26.49 -9.69
C LEU A 597 27.95 26.48 -8.33
N MET A 598 28.58 25.38 -7.95
CA MET A 598 29.30 25.23 -6.67
C MET A 598 30.83 25.25 -6.83
N ASP A 599 31.53 25.66 -5.76
CA ASP A 599 32.98 25.90 -5.73
C ASP A 599 33.72 24.90 -4.82
N GLU A 600 35.04 24.85 -4.93
CA GLU A 600 35.85 23.64 -4.75
C GLU A 600 37.07 23.83 -3.84
N THR A 601 37.26 25.02 -3.27
CA THR A 601 38.46 25.42 -2.51
C THR A 601 38.52 24.89 -1.06
N ILE A 602 37.96 23.72 -0.79
CA ILE A 602 37.90 23.08 0.54
C ILE A 602 38.54 21.67 0.48
N PHE A 603 39.86 21.66 0.63
CA PHE A 603 40.78 20.52 0.85
C PHE A 603 40.89 19.46 -0.27
N ASN A 604 42.07 18.82 -0.35
CA ASN A 604 42.49 17.99 -1.48
C ASN A 604 43.72 17.10 -1.12
N ASN A 605 44.06 16.11 -1.96
CA ASN A 605 45.15 15.10 -1.91
C ASN A 605 44.84 13.80 -1.12
N PHE A 606 45.16 12.58 -1.61
CA PHE A 606 45.86 12.14 -2.84
C PHE A 606 45.42 10.69 -3.23
N GLY A 607 45.44 10.31 -4.53
CA GLY A 607 45.03 8.96 -5.03
C GLY A 607 46.14 7.88 -4.97
N ARG A 608 46.10 6.72 -5.68
CA ARG A 608 45.29 6.16 -6.81
C ARG A 608 45.29 4.59 -6.70
N LEU A 609 44.81 3.69 -7.57
CA LEU A 609 44.41 3.65 -9.00
C LEU A 609 43.35 2.51 -9.25
N ALA A 610 43.28 1.84 -10.41
CA ALA A 610 42.17 0.94 -10.84
C ALA A 610 42.57 -0.12 -11.92
N THR A 611 41.57 -0.74 -12.60
CA THR A 611 41.55 -1.63 -13.81
C THR A 611 41.48 -3.16 -13.60
N LEU A 612 40.78 -4.00 -14.42
CA LEU A 612 39.69 -3.82 -15.43
C LEU A 612 38.99 -5.17 -15.85
N GLY A 613 37.67 -5.14 -16.10
CA GLY A 613 36.93 -6.00 -17.08
C GLY A 613 36.54 -7.46 -16.71
N ALA A 614 35.66 -8.18 -17.44
CA ALA A 614 34.59 -7.75 -18.37
C ALA A 614 33.58 -8.89 -18.79
N SER A 615 32.31 -8.78 -18.37
CA SER A 615 31.08 -9.26 -19.08
C SER A 615 30.70 -10.77 -19.23
N THR A 616 29.42 -11.00 -19.58
CA THR A 616 28.80 -12.20 -20.22
C THR A 616 28.37 -13.47 -19.43
N VAL A 617 27.37 -13.38 -18.52
CA VAL A 617 26.49 -14.54 -18.17
C VAL A 617 25.00 -14.18 -17.95
N LEU A 618 24.34 -13.47 -18.89
CA LEU A 618 22.90 -13.12 -18.77
C LEU A 618 21.96 -13.88 -19.73
N ASN A 619 22.45 -14.90 -20.46
CA ASN A 619 21.65 -15.64 -21.45
C ASN A 619 21.03 -16.95 -20.94
N GLY A 620 21.44 -17.47 -19.78
CA GLY A 620 20.93 -18.75 -19.26
C GLY A 620 19.46 -18.72 -18.82
N LEU A 621 19.10 -17.75 -17.97
CA LEU A 621 17.77 -17.68 -17.36
C LEU A 621 16.65 -17.35 -18.38
N LEU A 622 16.97 -16.51 -19.36
CA LEU A 622 16.04 -16.12 -20.43
C LEU A 622 15.68 -17.31 -21.34
N TYR A 623 16.63 -18.24 -21.56
CA TYR A 623 16.45 -19.41 -22.42
C TYR A 623 15.41 -20.39 -21.86
N PHE A 624 15.37 -20.56 -20.53
CA PHE A 624 14.41 -21.46 -19.87
C PHE A 624 12.98 -20.88 -19.88
N LEU A 625 12.84 -19.56 -19.73
CA LEU A 625 11.53 -18.89 -19.72
C LEU A 625 10.90 -18.78 -21.12
N LEU A 626 11.70 -18.53 -22.17
CA LEU A 626 11.20 -18.31 -23.53
C LEU A 626 10.81 -19.60 -24.29
N LEU A 627 11.26 -20.79 -23.85
CA LEU A 627 10.97 -22.06 -24.54
C LEU A 627 9.62 -22.70 -24.17
N LYS A 628 9.03 -22.33 -23.02
CA LYS A 628 7.79 -22.93 -22.50
C LYS A 628 6.58 -22.88 -23.47
N PRO A 629 6.34 -21.82 -24.26
CA PRO A 629 5.18 -21.76 -25.17
C PRO A 629 5.19 -22.78 -26.31
N ARG A 630 6.37 -23.28 -26.73
CA ARG A 630 6.50 -24.14 -27.92
C ARG A 630 6.41 -25.64 -27.62
N LEU A 631 6.71 -26.07 -26.38
CA LEU A 631 6.83 -27.49 -26.03
C LEU A 631 5.53 -28.12 -25.48
N GLY A 632 4.62 -27.33 -24.92
CA GLY A 632 3.36 -27.81 -24.32
C GLY A 632 2.53 -28.76 -25.22
N PRO A 633 2.25 -28.41 -26.49
CA PRO A 633 1.46 -29.26 -27.39
C PRO A 633 2.13 -30.58 -27.78
N SER A 634 3.46 -30.69 -27.65
CA SER A 634 4.20 -31.91 -27.95
C SER A 634 4.31 -32.82 -26.73
N LEU A 635 4.59 -32.26 -25.55
CA LEU A 635 4.64 -33.03 -24.30
C LEU A 635 3.28 -33.64 -23.96
N TYR A 636 2.17 -32.91 -24.20
CA TYR A 636 0.81 -33.43 -24.02
C TYR A 636 0.50 -34.62 -24.95
N ARG A 637 0.89 -34.54 -26.24
CA ARG A 637 0.72 -35.65 -27.20
C ARG A 637 1.62 -36.86 -26.89
N MET A 638 2.73 -36.66 -26.19
CA MET A 638 3.63 -37.74 -25.78
C MET A 638 3.15 -38.46 -24.50
N LEU A 639 2.44 -37.75 -23.60
CA LEU A 639 1.93 -38.32 -22.34
C LEU A 639 0.47 -38.79 -22.40
N SER A 640 -0.35 -38.30 -23.35
CA SER A 640 -1.74 -38.75 -23.49
C SER A 640 -1.94 -40.26 -23.77
N PRO A 641 -1.02 -40.99 -24.44
CA PRO A 641 -1.13 -42.44 -24.57
C PRO A 641 -1.00 -43.15 -23.21
N VAL A 642 -0.07 -42.70 -22.36
CA VAL A 642 0.16 -43.26 -21.03
C VAL A 642 -1.02 -42.96 -20.10
N GLY A 643 -1.52 -41.73 -20.13
CA GLY A 643 -2.70 -41.32 -19.36
C GLY A 643 -3.95 -42.12 -19.74
N SER A 644 -4.24 -42.26 -21.04
CA SER A 644 -5.42 -43.02 -21.52
C SER A 644 -5.27 -44.54 -21.34
N TYR A 645 -4.04 -45.09 -21.38
CA TYR A 645 -3.77 -46.48 -21.00
C TYR A 645 -4.03 -46.73 -19.51
N LEU A 646 -3.46 -45.91 -18.62
CA LEU A 646 -3.73 -45.99 -17.17
C LEU A 646 -5.22 -45.83 -16.86
N GLN A 647 -5.89 -44.87 -17.51
CA GLN A 647 -7.31 -44.60 -17.29
C GLN A 647 -8.19 -45.78 -17.72
N ARG A 648 -7.83 -46.51 -18.78
CA ARG A 648 -8.49 -47.77 -19.19
C ARG A 648 -8.18 -48.93 -18.25
N THR A 649 -6.92 -49.12 -17.84
CA THR A 649 -6.50 -50.22 -16.97
C THR A 649 -7.10 -50.10 -15.56
N PHE A 650 -7.20 -48.89 -15.01
CA PHE A 650 -7.84 -48.60 -13.71
C PHE A 650 -9.33 -48.25 -13.81
N GLN A 651 -9.96 -48.33 -15.00
CA GLN A 651 -11.39 -48.04 -15.17
C GLN A 651 -12.33 -49.08 -14.52
N PRO A 652 -12.07 -50.41 -14.57
CA PRO A 652 -12.99 -51.41 -14.04
C PRO A 652 -13.20 -51.26 -12.52
N ARG A 653 -14.46 -51.35 -12.08
CA ARG A 653 -14.80 -51.38 -10.64
C ARG A 653 -14.01 -52.47 -9.90
N THR A 654 -13.81 -53.63 -10.52
CA THR A 654 -13.00 -54.75 -10.00
C THR A 654 -11.56 -54.36 -9.69
N VAL A 655 -10.89 -53.59 -10.54
CA VAL A 655 -9.50 -53.16 -10.30
C VAL A 655 -9.44 -52.15 -9.15
N LYS A 656 -10.38 -51.21 -9.08
CA LYS A 656 -10.47 -50.25 -7.96
C LYS A 656 -10.75 -50.93 -6.62
N ILE A 657 -11.63 -51.94 -6.61
CA ILE A 657 -11.92 -52.75 -5.43
C ILE A 657 -10.70 -53.60 -5.04
N ALA A 658 -10.05 -54.27 -6.00
CA ALA A 658 -8.85 -55.07 -5.72
C ALA A 658 -7.71 -54.24 -5.14
N VAL A 659 -7.41 -53.07 -5.72
CA VAL A 659 -6.41 -52.13 -5.17
C VAL A 659 -6.82 -51.61 -3.79
N GLY A 660 -8.10 -51.28 -3.59
CA GLY A 660 -8.64 -50.90 -2.28
C GLY A 660 -8.44 -51.98 -1.22
N VAL A 661 -8.75 -53.24 -1.54
CA VAL A 661 -8.55 -54.40 -0.66
C VAL A 661 -7.06 -54.66 -0.39
N ILE A 662 -6.19 -54.53 -1.39
CA ILE A 662 -4.73 -54.67 -1.22
C ILE A 662 -4.19 -53.58 -0.27
N VAL A 663 -4.63 -52.33 -0.42
CA VAL A 663 -4.24 -51.22 0.48
C VAL A 663 -4.79 -51.44 1.90
N LEU A 664 -6.03 -51.90 2.04
CA LEU A 664 -6.62 -52.24 3.35
C LEU A 664 -5.89 -53.40 4.04
N ALA A 665 -5.53 -54.45 3.28
CA ALA A 665 -4.76 -55.58 3.79
C ALA A 665 -3.33 -55.17 4.18
N ALA A 666 -2.65 -54.38 3.35
CA ALA A 666 -1.33 -53.83 3.68
C ALA A 666 -1.37 -52.93 4.91
N PHE A 667 -2.43 -52.12 5.07
CA PHE A 667 -2.63 -51.29 6.26
C PHE A 667 -2.96 -52.11 7.51
N ALA A 668 -3.77 -53.17 7.40
CA ALA A 668 -4.04 -54.09 8.51
C ALA A 668 -2.78 -54.86 8.95
N VAL A 669 -1.94 -55.30 8.01
CA VAL A 669 -0.64 -55.92 8.29
C VAL A 669 0.33 -54.91 8.92
N PHE A 670 0.37 -53.68 8.43
CA PHE A 670 1.14 -52.59 9.05
C PHE A 670 0.70 -52.33 10.50
N LEU A 671 -0.60 -52.15 10.75
CA LEU A 671 -1.14 -51.95 12.09
C LEU A 671 -0.82 -53.12 13.02
N TYR A 672 -0.88 -54.37 12.53
CA TYR A 672 -0.48 -55.54 13.32
C TYR A 672 1.00 -55.47 13.74
N PHE A 673 1.90 -55.11 12.83
CA PHE A 673 3.33 -54.98 13.17
C PHE A 673 3.63 -53.78 14.08
N ASP A 674 2.96 -52.64 13.92
CA ASP A 674 3.23 -51.44 14.72
C ASP A 674 2.60 -51.49 16.13
N THR A 675 1.47 -52.20 16.30
CA THR A 675 0.74 -52.29 17.59
C THR A 675 1.08 -53.51 18.44
N ARG A 676 1.81 -54.51 17.92
CA ARG A 676 2.17 -55.72 18.68
C ARG A 676 3.04 -55.43 19.91
N ASP A 677 3.93 -54.44 19.81
CA ASP A 677 4.97 -54.15 20.80
C ASP A 677 4.51 -53.11 21.86
N ASP A 678 3.49 -52.30 21.56
CA ASP A 678 2.85 -51.37 22.51
C ASP A 678 1.35 -51.20 22.23
N ARG A 679 0.52 -51.73 23.13
CA ARG A 679 -0.95 -51.69 23.05
C ARG A 679 -1.54 -50.28 23.13
N SER A 680 -0.82 -49.33 23.70
CA SER A 680 -1.30 -47.95 23.85
C SER A 680 -1.37 -47.18 22.52
N ARG A 681 -0.86 -47.74 21.42
CA ARG A 681 -1.00 -47.22 20.05
C ARG A 681 -2.40 -47.44 19.45
N LEU A 682 -3.19 -48.38 19.99
CA LEU A 682 -4.58 -48.64 19.56
C LEU A 682 -5.57 -47.54 20.00
N MET A 683 -5.22 -46.75 21.02
CA MET A 683 -6.08 -45.70 21.56
C MET A 683 -6.28 -44.53 20.56
N PRO A 684 -5.23 -43.94 19.97
CA PRO A 684 -5.38 -42.94 18.89
C PRO A 684 -6.26 -43.40 17.70
N LEU A 685 -6.18 -44.69 17.32
CA LEU A 685 -7.03 -45.26 16.26
C LEU A 685 -8.51 -45.25 16.67
N THR A 686 -8.80 -45.54 17.95
CA THR A 686 -10.14 -45.37 18.53
C THR A 686 -10.56 -43.89 18.52
N GLY A 687 -9.62 -42.97 18.79
CA GLY A 687 -9.81 -41.53 18.66
C GLY A 687 -10.27 -41.12 17.26
N MET A 688 -9.62 -41.61 16.20
CA MET A 688 -10.05 -41.32 14.82
C MET A 688 -11.50 -41.77 14.55
N VAL A 689 -11.90 -42.93 15.05
CA VAL A 689 -13.29 -43.42 14.93
C VAL A 689 -14.26 -42.52 15.70
N VAL A 690 -13.91 -42.08 16.91
CA VAL A 690 -14.72 -41.12 17.70
C VAL A 690 -14.84 -39.77 16.96
N PHE A 691 -13.76 -39.23 16.39
CA PHE A 691 -13.79 -37.96 15.67
C PHE A 691 -14.59 -38.02 14.35
N LEU A 692 -14.54 -39.15 13.63
CA LEU A 692 -15.41 -39.40 12.48
C LEU A 692 -16.88 -39.51 12.89
N LEU A 693 -17.19 -40.16 14.01
CA LEU A 693 -18.55 -40.27 14.55
C LEU A 693 -19.09 -38.91 15.02
N LEU A 694 -18.28 -38.11 15.71
CA LEU A 694 -18.62 -36.72 16.08
C LEU A 694 -18.87 -35.86 14.85
N SER A 695 -18.04 -35.99 13.80
CA SER A 695 -18.24 -35.31 12.52
C SER A 695 -19.56 -35.71 11.85
N PHE A 696 -19.92 -37.00 11.90
CA PHE A 696 -21.18 -37.51 11.35
C PHE A 696 -22.40 -37.00 12.14
N LEU A 697 -22.34 -36.99 13.47
CA LEU A 697 -23.39 -36.41 14.33
C LEU A 697 -23.54 -34.90 14.12
N ALA A 698 -22.44 -34.19 13.84
CA ALA A 698 -22.46 -32.78 13.51
C ALA A 698 -22.94 -32.50 12.06
N SER A 699 -23.16 -33.51 11.22
CA SER A 699 -23.45 -33.33 9.79
C SER A 699 -24.77 -32.61 9.53
N LYS A 700 -24.76 -31.64 8.61
CA LYS A 700 -25.97 -30.95 8.15
C LYS A 700 -26.81 -31.81 7.21
N HIS A 701 -26.18 -32.72 6.46
CA HIS A 701 -26.83 -33.56 5.44
C HIS A 701 -26.24 -34.99 5.41
N PRO A 702 -26.37 -35.78 6.50
CA PRO A 702 -25.67 -37.07 6.65
C PRO A 702 -26.00 -38.12 5.56
N LYS A 703 -27.12 -37.97 4.84
CA LYS A 703 -27.49 -38.84 3.71
C LYS A 703 -26.70 -38.56 2.41
N ASN A 704 -26.03 -37.41 2.32
CA ASN A 704 -25.37 -36.92 1.10
C ASN A 704 -23.83 -37.01 1.19
N ILE A 705 -23.28 -37.64 2.24
CA ILE A 705 -21.83 -37.74 2.44
C ILE A 705 -21.20 -38.60 1.33
N ASN A 706 -20.37 -37.96 0.49
CA ASN A 706 -19.59 -38.66 -0.52
C ASN A 706 -18.40 -39.36 0.15
N LEU A 707 -18.39 -40.69 0.16
CA LEU A 707 -17.34 -41.48 0.79
C LEU A 707 -15.97 -41.36 0.09
N ARG A 708 -15.88 -40.84 -1.15
CA ARG A 708 -14.59 -40.69 -1.85
C ARG A 708 -13.64 -39.71 -1.13
N PRO A 709 -13.97 -38.42 -0.90
CA PRO A 709 -13.09 -37.50 -0.17
C PRO A 709 -12.83 -37.95 1.27
N VAL A 710 -13.78 -38.62 1.92
CA VAL A 710 -13.60 -39.17 3.27
C VAL A 710 -12.52 -40.26 3.29
N CYS A 711 -12.71 -41.35 2.54
CA CYS A 711 -11.76 -42.46 2.52
C CYS A 711 -10.41 -42.06 1.89
N ALA A 712 -10.40 -41.17 0.89
CA ALA A 712 -9.17 -40.65 0.30
C ALA A 712 -8.42 -39.73 1.28
N GLY A 713 -9.11 -38.85 2.01
CA GLY A 713 -8.49 -37.98 3.01
C GLY A 713 -7.89 -38.78 4.16
N LEU A 714 -8.63 -39.76 4.68
CA LEU A 714 -8.14 -40.71 5.69
C LEU A 714 -6.90 -41.49 5.23
N LEU A 715 -6.84 -41.90 3.96
CA LEU A 715 -5.67 -42.58 3.41
C LEU A 715 -4.48 -41.62 3.20
N VAL A 716 -4.72 -40.42 2.66
CA VAL A 716 -3.66 -39.45 2.35
C VAL A 716 -3.05 -38.84 3.63
N GLN A 717 -3.85 -38.51 4.65
CA GLN A 717 -3.32 -38.07 5.95
C GLN A 717 -2.44 -39.16 6.59
N VAL A 718 -2.83 -40.44 6.46
CA VAL A 718 -2.08 -41.59 6.97
C VAL A 718 -0.78 -41.80 6.21
N LEU A 719 -0.78 -41.68 4.87
CA LEU A 719 0.42 -41.80 4.05
C LEU A 719 1.39 -40.63 4.29
N LEU A 720 0.89 -39.40 4.40
CA LEU A 720 1.71 -38.24 4.77
C LEU A 720 2.26 -38.38 6.20
N GLY A 721 1.52 -38.98 7.13
CA GLY A 721 2.01 -39.34 8.45
C GLY A 721 3.24 -40.26 8.41
N VAL A 722 3.25 -41.29 7.57
CA VAL A 722 4.46 -42.13 7.37
C VAL A 722 5.59 -41.32 6.74
N LEU A 723 5.30 -40.58 5.67
CA LEU A 723 6.27 -39.80 4.90
C LEU A 723 6.97 -38.72 5.73
N CYS A 724 6.24 -38.03 6.60
CA CYS A 724 6.71 -36.85 7.32
C CYS A 724 7.16 -37.15 8.76
N ILE A 725 6.73 -38.26 9.38
CA ILE A 725 7.18 -38.63 10.73
C ILE A 725 8.31 -39.68 10.67
N ARG A 726 8.20 -40.69 9.80
CA ARG A 726 9.07 -41.89 9.82
C ARG A 726 10.21 -41.89 8.78
N TRP A 727 10.12 -41.09 7.71
CA TRP A 727 11.17 -41.02 6.68
C TRP A 727 12.05 -39.77 6.86
N ASP A 728 13.34 -39.97 7.12
CA ASP A 728 14.29 -38.88 7.40
C ASP A 728 14.40 -37.89 6.26
N VAL A 729 14.47 -38.38 5.02
CA VAL A 729 14.51 -37.53 3.82
C VAL A 729 13.22 -36.72 3.69
N GLY A 730 12.07 -37.29 4.06
CA GLY A 730 10.79 -36.57 4.11
C GLY A 730 10.81 -35.44 5.15
N ARG A 731 11.29 -35.73 6.37
CA ARG A 731 11.49 -34.72 7.43
C ARG A 731 12.39 -33.58 6.96
N SER A 732 13.54 -33.89 6.36
CA SER A 732 14.48 -32.88 5.85
C SER A 732 13.91 -32.03 4.71
N ILE A 733 13.14 -32.63 3.80
CA ILE A 733 12.48 -31.90 2.70
C ILE A 733 11.46 -30.91 3.26
N PHE A 734 10.53 -31.35 4.11
CA PHE A 734 9.48 -30.47 4.64
C PHE A 734 10.04 -29.38 5.57
N ALA A 735 11.05 -29.69 6.38
CA ALA A 735 11.76 -28.67 7.18
C ALA A 735 12.43 -27.61 6.30
N CYS A 736 13.10 -28.01 5.21
CA CYS A 736 13.73 -27.08 4.26
C CYS A 736 12.70 -26.20 3.53
N VAL A 737 11.58 -26.77 3.09
CA VAL A 737 10.48 -26.01 2.46
C VAL A 737 9.87 -25.02 3.46
N GLY A 738 9.59 -25.45 4.70
CA GLY A 738 9.06 -24.57 5.75
C GLY A 738 9.99 -23.40 6.04
N ALA A 739 11.30 -23.64 6.21
CA ALA A 739 12.29 -22.58 6.41
C ALA A 739 12.35 -21.58 5.24
N LYS A 740 12.15 -22.01 3.99
CA LYS A 740 12.12 -21.10 2.83
C LYS A 740 10.80 -20.35 2.65
N VAL A 741 9.68 -20.89 3.14
CA VAL A 741 8.43 -20.13 3.31
C VAL A 741 8.59 -19.08 4.40
N ASP A 742 9.18 -19.42 5.54
CA ASP A 742 9.46 -18.50 6.64
C ASP A 742 10.35 -17.33 6.18
N THR A 743 11.49 -17.60 5.51
CA THR A 743 12.33 -16.54 4.92
C THR A 743 11.59 -15.70 3.87
N PHE A 744 10.63 -16.27 3.12
CA PHE A 744 9.83 -15.51 2.16
C PHE A 744 8.84 -14.56 2.85
N LEU A 745 8.22 -15.00 3.94
CA LEU A 745 7.25 -14.20 4.70
C LEU A 745 7.96 -13.17 5.60
N SER A 746 9.17 -13.46 6.10
CA SER A 746 9.95 -12.51 6.90
C SER A 746 10.34 -11.24 6.14
N TYR A 747 10.40 -11.24 4.80
CA TYR A 747 10.60 -10.01 4.03
C TYR A 747 9.50 -8.96 4.27
N SER A 748 8.30 -9.36 4.75
CA SER A 748 7.27 -8.38 5.13
C SER A 748 7.58 -7.61 6.40
N SER A 749 8.45 -8.12 7.29
CA SER A 749 8.85 -7.37 8.49
C SER A 749 9.69 -6.14 8.11
N VAL A 750 10.47 -6.20 7.03
CA VAL A 750 11.28 -5.06 6.54
C VAL A 750 10.38 -3.90 6.09
N GLY A 751 9.34 -4.18 5.31
CA GLY A 751 8.37 -3.15 4.92
C GLY A 751 7.49 -2.68 6.08
N ALA A 752 7.16 -3.56 7.02
CA ALA A 752 6.43 -3.21 8.23
C ALA A 752 7.27 -2.31 9.17
N ALA A 753 8.56 -2.60 9.34
CA ALA A 753 9.48 -1.85 10.20
C ALA A 753 9.74 -0.43 9.66
N PHE A 754 9.81 -0.26 8.34
CA PHE A 754 9.88 1.08 7.74
C PHE A 754 8.65 1.94 8.07
N VAL A 755 7.44 1.36 8.07
CA VAL A 755 6.19 2.11 8.27
C VAL A 755 5.81 2.26 9.76
N TYR A 756 6.05 1.24 10.58
CA TYR A 756 5.62 1.15 11.98
C TYR A 756 6.77 1.18 13.00
N SER A 757 8.01 1.42 12.58
CA SER A 757 9.26 1.23 13.34
C SER A 757 9.61 -0.22 13.67
N ASP A 758 10.91 -0.54 13.69
CA ASP A 758 11.42 -1.87 14.03
C ASP A 758 10.93 -2.36 15.41
N ALA A 759 10.89 -1.47 16.41
CA ALA A 759 10.49 -1.80 17.77
C ALA A 759 9.08 -2.41 17.84
N LEU A 760 8.08 -1.87 17.12
CA LEU A 760 6.74 -2.45 17.12
C LEU A 760 6.66 -3.82 16.42
N ILE A 761 7.59 -4.11 15.51
CA ILE A 761 7.59 -5.31 14.67
C ILE A 761 8.40 -6.45 15.29
N ASN A 762 9.62 -6.18 15.75
CA ASN A 762 10.59 -7.18 16.18
C ASN A 762 10.79 -7.20 17.71
N GLN A 763 10.70 -6.06 18.40
CA GLN A 763 10.89 -6.01 19.87
C GLN A 763 9.59 -6.28 20.65
N TYR A 764 8.48 -5.63 20.26
CA TYR A 764 7.16 -5.79 20.89
C TYR A 764 6.23 -6.75 20.11
N ALA A 765 6.58 -7.11 18.88
CA ALA A 765 5.85 -8.05 18.01
C ALA A 765 4.33 -7.77 17.90
N VAL A 766 3.92 -6.50 17.90
CA VAL A 766 2.52 -6.07 18.00
C VAL A 766 1.70 -6.62 16.82
N PHE A 767 0.80 -7.57 17.10
CA PHE A 767 0.07 -8.37 16.10
C PHE A 767 -0.50 -7.57 14.91
N ALA A 768 -1.09 -6.39 15.19
CA ALA A 768 -1.70 -5.53 14.19
C ALA A 768 -0.70 -4.92 13.19
N PHE A 769 0.59 -4.85 13.54
CA PHE A 769 1.67 -4.28 12.73
C PHE A 769 2.65 -5.35 12.24
N SER A 770 2.97 -6.37 13.04
CA SER A 770 3.85 -7.47 12.67
C SER A 770 3.15 -8.46 11.72
N VAL A 771 2.11 -9.14 12.21
CA VAL A 771 1.46 -10.26 11.49
C VAL A 771 0.60 -9.75 10.33
N LEU A 772 -0.22 -8.70 10.54
CA LEU A 772 -1.15 -8.24 9.50
C LEU A 772 -0.45 -7.55 8.31
N SER A 773 0.78 -7.05 8.48
CA SER A 773 1.58 -6.51 7.38
C SER A 773 1.99 -7.55 6.34
N VAL A 774 2.05 -8.83 6.73
CA VAL A 774 2.29 -9.95 5.80
C VAL A 774 1.22 -9.97 4.70
N ILE A 775 -0.03 -9.64 5.05
CA ILE A 775 -1.16 -9.64 4.13
C ILE A 775 -0.97 -8.58 3.02
N TYR A 776 -0.38 -7.41 3.33
CA TYR A 776 -0.07 -6.39 2.31
C TYR A 776 0.93 -6.90 1.28
N PHE A 777 2.07 -7.42 1.73
CA PHE A 777 3.10 -7.99 0.86
C PHE A 777 2.59 -9.21 0.06
N PHE A 778 1.86 -10.12 0.72
CA PHE A 778 1.35 -11.32 0.08
C PHE A 778 0.26 -11.00 -0.96
N SER A 779 -0.67 -10.08 -0.67
CA SER A 779 -1.71 -9.66 -1.62
C SER A 779 -1.12 -8.95 -2.84
N PHE A 780 -0.11 -8.10 -2.65
CA PHE A 780 0.68 -7.50 -3.74
C PHE A 780 1.32 -8.59 -4.63
N PHE A 781 2.02 -9.55 -4.01
CA PHE A 781 2.73 -10.63 -4.73
C PHE A 781 1.76 -11.56 -5.47
N ILE A 782 0.63 -11.91 -4.87
CA ILE A 782 -0.41 -12.72 -5.50
C ILE A 782 -1.05 -11.99 -6.68
N SER A 783 -1.38 -10.69 -6.57
CA SER A 783 -1.88 -9.92 -7.73
C SER A 783 -0.84 -9.83 -8.87
N VAL A 784 0.44 -9.64 -8.56
CA VAL A 784 1.54 -9.69 -9.54
C VAL A 784 1.57 -11.04 -10.27
N LEU A 785 1.46 -12.16 -9.54
CA LEU A 785 1.45 -13.50 -10.13
C LEU A 785 0.14 -13.81 -10.89
N TYR A 786 -1.00 -13.22 -10.51
CA TYR A 786 -2.26 -13.30 -11.27
C TYR A 786 -2.19 -12.52 -12.59
N TYR A 787 -1.58 -11.34 -12.59
CA TYR A 787 -1.35 -10.55 -13.80
C TYR A 787 -0.40 -11.27 -14.78
N LEU A 788 0.65 -11.91 -14.25
CA LEU A 788 1.60 -12.71 -15.04
C LEU A 788 1.06 -14.08 -15.51
N GLY A 789 -0.18 -14.45 -15.16
CA GLY A 789 -0.77 -15.76 -15.50
C GLY A 789 -0.20 -16.95 -14.70
N ALA A 790 0.67 -16.67 -13.71
CA ALA A 790 1.38 -17.67 -12.93
C ALA A 790 0.49 -18.31 -11.86
N MET A 791 -0.35 -17.53 -11.17
CA MET A 791 -1.29 -18.08 -10.18
C MET A 791 -2.29 -19.03 -10.81
N GLN A 792 -2.82 -18.68 -11.98
CA GLN A 792 -3.77 -19.52 -12.71
C GLN A 792 -3.15 -20.87 -13.06
N TRP A 793 -1.86 -20.91 -13.46
CA TRP A 793 -1.15 -22.18 -13.67
C TRP A 793 -0.97 -22.97 -12.38
N PHE A 794 -0.61 -22.32 -11.27
CA PHE A 794 -0.38 -22.96 -9.98
C PHE A 794 -1.67 -23.56 -9.40
N VAL A 795 -2.74 -22.75 -9.32
CA VAL A 795 -4.08 -23.14 -8.84
C VAL A 795 -4.62 -24.33 -9.63
N LEU A 796 -4.57 -24.26 -10.97
CA LEU A 796 -5.04 -25.36 -11.82
C LEU A 796 -4.20 -26.64 -11.66
N LYS A 797 -2.89 -26.55 -11.46
CA LYS A 797 -2.04 -27.74 -11.33
C LYS A 797 -2.07 -28.37 -9.95
N LEU A 798 -2.06 -27.58 -8.88
CA LEU A 798 -2.10 -28.09 -7.52
C LEU A 798 -3.52 -28.57 -7.16
N GLY A 799 -4.54 -27.78 -7.50
CA GLY A 799 -5.95 -28.18 -7.36
C GLY A 799 -6.27 -29.46 -8.14
N TRP A 800 -5.73 -29.65 -9.36
CA TRP A 800 -5.90 -30.90 -10.11
C TRP A 800 -5.33 -32.14 -9.40
N ILE A 801 -4.21 -32.01 -8.67
CA ILE A 801 -3.64 -33.14 -7.90
C ILE A 801 -4.62 -33.56 -6.80
N LEU A 802 -5.10 -32.61 -6.00
CA LEU A 802 -6.01 -32.91 -4.88
C LEU A 802 -7.42 -33.30 -5.35
N GLN A 803 -7.95 -32.70 -6.41
CA GLN A 803 -9.19 -33.15 -7.07
C GLN A 803 -9.07 -34.56 -7.64
N THR A 804 -7.91 -34.94 -8.19
CA THR A 804 -7.67 -36.31 -8.68
C THR A 804 -7.63 -37.31 -7.54
N LEU A 805 -7.01 -36.98 -6.41
CA LEU A 805 -6.96 -37.83 -5.23
C LEU A 805 -8.34 -37.92 -4.52
N MET A 806 -8.85 -36.78 -4.03
CA MET A 806 -9.99 -36.73 -3.12
C MET A 806 -11.34 -36.53 -3.82
N GLY A 807 -11.38 -35.90 -4.99
CA GLY A 807 -12.62 -35.53 -5.68
C GLY A 807 -13.31 -34.27 -5.14
N THR A 808 -12.60 -33.47 -4.34
CA THR A 808 -12.93 -32.08 -4.00
C THR A 808 -12.66 -31.15 -5.19
N THR A 809 -13.10 -29.89 -5.14
CA THR A 809 -12.97 -28.95 -6.27
C THR A 809 -11.60 -28.24 -6.30
N VAL A 810 -11.31 -27.50 -7.37
CA VAL A 810 -10.00 -26.83 -7.53
C VAL A 810 -9.77 -25.81 -6.42
N CYS A 811 -10.79 -25.03 -6.06
CA CYS A 811 -10.67 -24.02 -5.00
C CYS A 811 -10.49 -24.66 -3.62
N GLU A 812 -11.15 -25.78 -3.34
CA GLU A 812 -11.00 -26.52 -2.07
C GLU A 812 -9.63 -27.14 -1.93
N GLY A 813 -9.16 -27.86 -2.95
CA GLY A 813 -7.82 -28.46 -2.96
C GLY A 813 -6.73 -27.39 -2.86
N MET A 814 -6.89 -26.30 -3.62
CA MET A 814 -5.98 -25.16 -3.56
C MET A 814 -5.92 -24.54 -2.16
N MET A 815 -7.08 -24.30 -1.54
CA MET A 815 -7.14 -23.73 -0.18
C MET A 815 -6.63 -24.67 0.90
N ALA A 816 -6.89 -25.98 0.81
CA ALA A 816 -6.32 -26.93 1.76
C ALA A 816 -4.78 -26.94 1.69
N ALA A 817 -4.21 -26.81 0.49
CA ALA A 817 -2.77 -26.81 0.28
C ALA A 817 -2.08 -25.48 0.57
N SER A 818 -2.72 -24.34 0.29
CA SER A 818 -2.17 -23.02 0.64
C SER A 818 -2.03 -22.89 2.16
N ASN A 819 -3.05 -23.36 2.89
CA ASN A 819 -3.13 -23.35 4.34
C ASN A 819 -2.04 -24.20 5.04
N ILE A 820 -1.27 -25.02 4.31
CA ILE A 820 -0.09 -25.72 4.85
C ILE A 820 1.04 -24.75 5.23
N PHE A 821 1.13 -23.62 4.49
CA PHE A 821 2.27 -22.70 4.51
C PHE A 821 1.87 -21.26 4.85
N LEU A 822 0.66 -20.88 4.44
CA LEU A 822 0.07 -19.56 4.57
C LEU A 822 -1.07 -19.63 5.59
N GLY A 823 -1.31 -18.54 6.30
CA GLY A 823 -2.39 -18.51 7.27
C GLY A 823 -3.78 -18.42 6.66
N MET A 824 -4.73 -18.38 7.57
CA MET A 824 -6.16 -18.35 7.31
C MET A 824 -6.66 -17.06 6.62
N SER A 825 -5.91 -15.97 6.76
CA SER A 825 -6.19 -14.65 6.18
C SER A 825 -5.52 -14.46 4.82
N GLU A 826 -4.39 -15.13 4.59
CA GLU A 826 -3.57 -15.00 3.37
C GLU A 826 -4.04 -16.00 2.31
N SER A 827 -4.33 -17.25 2.71
CA SER A 827 -4.79 -18.31 1.81
C SER A 827 -5.97 -17.91 0.91
N PRO A 828 -7.06 -17.27 1.40
CA PRO A 828 -8.20 -16.88 0.58
C PRO A 828 -7.87 -15.98 -0.62
N LEU A 829 -6.77 -15.21 -0.56
CA LEU A 829 -6.31 -14.38 -1.67
C LEU A 829 -5.93 -15.22 -2.90
N MET A 830 -5.48 -16.46 -2.70
CA MET A 830 -5.11 -17.39 -3.77
C MET A 830 -6.30 -17.95 -4.56
N ILE A 831 -7.53 -17.67 -4.13
CA ILE A 831 -8.77 -17.98 -4.86
C ILE A 831 -9.71 -16.77 -4.99
N LYS A 832 -9.26 -15.54 -4.67
CA LYS A 832 -10.07 -14.30 -4.63
C LYS A 832 -11.09 -14.15 -5.79
N PRO A 833 -10.73 -14.38 -7.08
CA PRO A 833 -11.69 -14.33 -8.20
C PRO A 833 -12.95 -15.19 -8.04
N TYR A 834 -12.82 -16.33 -7.37
CA TYR A 834 -13.81 -17.41 -7.35
C TYR A 834 -14.71 -17.40 -6.12
N VAL A 835 -14.38 -16.63 -5.07
CA VAL A 835 -15.09 -16.69 -3.76
C VAL A 835 -16.60 -16.41 -3.90
N LYS A 836 -16.98 -15.51 -4.81
CA LYS A 836 -18.36 -15.18 -5.18
C LYS A 836 -19.17 -16.38 -5.70
N ASP A 837 -18.52 -17.36 -6.32
CA ASP A 837 -19.12 -18.46 -7.07
C ASP A 837 -19.14 -19.82 -6.33
N LEU A 838 -18.57 -19.87 -5.13
CA LEU A 838 -18.48 -21.09 -4.31
C LEU A 838 -19.84 -21.59 -3.80
N THR A 839 -20.01 -22.90 -3.64
CA THR A 839 -21.14 -23.51 -2.92
C THR A 839 -21.03 -23.28 -1.41
N HIS A 840 -22.10 -23.54 -0.65
CA HIS A 840 -22.01 -23.53 0.82
C HIS A 840 -21.07 -24.61 1.39
N SER A 841 -20.92 -25.76 0.72
CA SER A 841 -19.98 -26.82 1.13
C SER A 841 -18.53 -26.47 0.80
N GLU A 842 -18.29 -25.79 -0.34
CA GLU A 842 -16.98 -25.24 -0.67
C GLU A 842 -16.57 -24.15 0.33
N LEU A 843 -17.45 -23.17 0.62
CA LEU A 843 -17.19 -22.14 1.65
C LEU A 843 -16.89 -22.76 3.02
N HIS A 844 -17.66 -23.77 3.44
CA HIS A 844 -17.42 -24.50 4.69
C HIS A 844 -16.04 -25.17 4.70
N SER A 845 -15.68 -25.90 3.64
CA SER A 845 -14.41 -26.62 3.53
C SER A 845 -13.20 -25.69 3.47
N ILE A 846 -13.35 -24.56 2.77
CA ILE A 846 -12.34 -23.52 2.63
C ILE A 846 -12.07 -22.81 3.97
N MET A 847 -13.13 -22.43 4.69
CA MET A 847 -13.00 -21.83 6.02
C MET A 847 -12.45 -22.84 7.04
N ALA A 848 -12.91 -24.10 6.98
CA ALA A 848 -12.42 -25.17 7.84
C ALA A 848 -10.91 -25.37 7.66
N SER A 849 -10.43 -25.32 6.41
CA SER A 849 -9.01 -25.46 6.09
C SER A 849 -8.14 -24.43 6.81
N GLY A 850 -8.57 -23.17 6.90
CA GLY A 850 -7.85 -22.14 7.66
C GLY A 850 -7.91 -22.30 9.18
N PHE A 851 -8.92 -22.98 9.72
CA PHE A 851 -9.00 -23.32 11.15
C PHE A 851 -8.19 -24.58 11.53
N ALA A 852 -7.90 -25.44 10.56
CA ALA A 852 -7.20 -26.72 10.76
C ALA A 852 -5.67 -26.62 10.71
N THR A 853 -5.12 -25.44 10.36
CA THR A 853 -3.70 -25.26 10.09
C THR A 853 -3.14 -23.98 10.72
N VAL A 854 -1.84 -23.79 10.57
CA VAL A 854 -1.04 -22.71 11.15
C VAL A 854 -0.20 -22.04 10.05
N SER A 855 -0.13 -20.71 10.07
CA SER A 855 0.73 -19.91 9.18
C SER A 855 2.21 -20.10 9.48
N GLY A 856 3.06 -20.06 8.44
CA GLY A 856 4.51 -19.96 8.63
C GLY A 856 4.93 -18.77 9.50
N THR A 857 4.23 -17.62 9.39
CA THR A 857 4.55 -16.36 10.10
C THR A 857 4.57 -16.46 11.62
N VAL A 858 3.77 -17.37 12.19
CA VAL A 858 3.63 -17.55 13.65
C VAL A 858 4.39 -18.77 14.16
N LEU A 859 4.89 -19.60 13.25
CA LEU A 859 5.62 -20.84 13.53
C LEU A 859 6.85 -20.57 14.41
N ALA A 860 7.61 -19.52 14.10
CA ALA A 860 8.80 -19.09 14.85
C ALA A 860 8.49 -18.77 16.33
N ALA A 861 7.33 -18.18 16.63
CA ALA A 861 6.93 -17.87 18.01
C ALA A 861 6.59 -19.15 18.80
N TYR A 862 5.90 -20.12 18.18
CA TYR A 862 5.62 -21.39 18.84
C TYR A 862 6.91 -22.19 19.09
N ILE A 863 7.88 -22.11 18.17
CA ILE A 863 9.21 -22.71 18.32
C ILE A 863 9.96 -22.06 19.50
N SER A 864 9.91 -20.74 19.67
CA SER A 864 10.58 -20.05 20.79
C SER A 864 9.96 -20.36 22.17
N PHE A 865 8.66 -20.66 22.22
CA PHE A 865 8.03 -21.19 23.42
C PHE A 865 8.49 -22.63 23.76
N GLY A 866 8.87 -23.42 22.74
CA GLY A 866 9.45 -24.76 22.90
C GLY A 866 8.81 -25.85 22.03
N ALA A 867 7.93 -25.50 21.10
CA ALA A 867 7.33 -26.47 20.18
C ALA A 867 8.33 -26.96 19.12
N SER A 868 8.23 -28.22 18.72
CA SER A 868 9.16 -28.82 17.75
C SER A 868 8.85 -28.37 16.31
N PRO A 869 9.78 -27.70 15.59
CA PRO A 869 9.53 -27.19 14.24
C PRO A 869 9.14 -28.29 13.25
N GLY A 870 9.81 -29.44 13.32
CA GLY A 870 9.51 -30.59 12.45
C GLY A 870 8.13 -31.20 12.73
N HIS A 871 7.61 -31.09 13.95
CA HIS A 871 6.25 -31.52 14.29
C HIS A 871 5.19 -30.51 13.82
N LEU A 872 5.42 -29.21 14.00
CA LEU A 872 4.48 -28.17 13.55
C LEU A 872 4.26 -28.19 12.02
N ILE A 873 5.36 -28.23 11.24
CA ILE A 873 5.27 -28.29 9.76
C ILE A 873 4.55 -29.58 9.34
N THR A 874 4.87 -30.71 9.97
CA THR A 874 4.23 -31.99 9.69
C THR A 874 2.74 -31.99 10.02
N ALA A 875 2.32 -31.36 11.13
CA ALA A 875 0.93 -31.21 11.49
C ALA A 875 0.15 -30.44 10.41
N SER A 876 0.64 -29.26 9.98
CA SER A 876 0.01 -28.47 8.90
C SER A 876 -0.10 -29.25 7.58
N VAL A 877 0.94 -30.02 7.19
CA VAL A 877 0.93 -30.87 5.99
C VAL A 877 -0.14 -31.97 6.07
N ILE A 878 -0.31 -32.59 7.23
CA ILE A 878 -1.28 -33.68 7.45
C ILE A 878 -2.71 -33.13 7.63
N SER A 879 -2.86 -31.89 8.13
CA SER A 879 -4.16 -31.24 8.31
C SER A 879 -4.89 -30.97 6.99
N ALA A 880 -4.19 -30.72 5.89
CA ALA A 880 -4.79 -30.43 4.59
C ALA A 880 -5.73 -31.55 4.03
N PRO A 881 -5.34 -32.84 3.98
CA PRO A 881 -6.29 -33.92 3.67
C PRO A 881 -7.26 -34.23 4.82
N ALA A 882 -6.85 -34.05 6.08
CA ALA A 882 -7.70 -34.33 7.24
C ALA A 882 -8.94 -33.41 7.28
N VAL A 883 -8.75 -32.12 7.02
CA VAL A 883 -9.83 -31.13 7.03
C VAL A 883 -10.78 -31.28 5.85
N LEU A 884 -10.30 -31.62 4.66
CA LEU A 884 -11.17 -31.94 3.52
C LEU A 884 -12.01 -33.20 3.77
N CYS A 885 -11.48 -34.19 4.52
CA CYS A 885 -12.26 -35.32 5.01
C CYS A 885 -13.35 -34.88 6.00
N VAL A 886 -12.98 -34.18 7.08
CA VAL A 886 -13.93 -33.75 8.13
C VAL A 886 -14.99 -32.80 7.58
N ALA A 887 -14.59 -31.83 6.74
CA ALA A 887 -15.50 -30.84 6.19
C ALA A 887 -16.59 -31.48 5.30
N LYS A 888 -16.21 -32.39 4.40
CA LYS A 888 -17.17 -33.13 3.56
C LYS A 888 -17.99 -34.20 4.32
N ILE A 889 -17.73 -34.44 5.61
CA ILE A 889 -18.67 -35.14 6.52
C ILE A 889 -19.66 -34.13 7.13
N ILE A 890 -19.17 -33.03 7.70
CA ILE A 890 -19.98 -32.06 8.47
C ILE A 890 -20.89 -31.22 7.55
N TYR A 891 -20.43 -30.88 6.36
CA TYR A 891 -21.18 -30.15 5.33
C TYR A 891 -20.85 -30.74 3.95
N PRO A 892 -21.43 -31.90 3.58
CA PRO A 892 -21.17 -32.54 2.29
C PRO A 892 -21.69 -31.70 1.12
N GLU A 893 -21.19 -31.99 -0.08
CA GLU A 893 -21.60 -31.28 -1.29
C GLU A 893 -23.04 -31.65 -1.68
N VAL A 894 -23.87 -30.62 -1.91
CA VAL A 894 -25.27 -30.76 -2.34
C VAL A 894 -25.61 -29.89 -3.55
N GLU A 895 -24.75 -28.94 -3.90
CA GLU A 895 -24.89 -28.02 -5.02
C GLU A 895 -23.94 -28.43 -6.18
N GLN A 896 -24.23 -27.98 -7.41
CA GLN A 896 -23.32 -28.19 -8.54
C GLN A 896 -22.24 -27.10 -8.55
N SER A 897 -21.03 -27.44 -8.13
CA SER A 897 -19.90 -26.49 -8.12
C SER A 897 -19.53 -25.99 -9.52
N LYS A 898 -19.29 -24.68 -9.60
CA LYS A 898 -18.71 -23.97 -10.75
C LYS A 898 -17.18 -24.06 -10.81
N THR A 899 -16.51 -24.47 -9.73
CA THR A 899 -15.04 -24.39 -9.57
C THR A 899 -14.29 -25.73 -9.75
N SER A 900 -14.99 -26.76 -10.25
CA SER A 900 -14.36 -27.99 -10.74
C SER A 900 -13.41 -27.72 -11.93
N SER A 901 -12.35 -28.53 -12.08
CA SER A 901 -11.32 -28.40 -13.15
C SER A 901 -11.87 -28.20 -14.56
N ASP A 902 -13.04 -28.77 -14.83
CA ASP A 902 -13.61 -28.86 -16.17
C ASP A 902 -14.55 -27.67 -16.47
N ASN A 903 -14.92 -26.90 -15.43
CA ASN A 903 -15.87 -25.78 -15.46
C ASN A 903 -15.25 -24.42 -15.09
N ILE A 904 -14.11 -24.41 -14.38
CA ILE A 904 -13.52 -23.20 -13.80
C ILE A 904 -13.10 -22.18 -14.87
N GLN A 905 -13.80 -21.04 -14.92
CA GLN A 905 -13.49 -19.96 -15.86
C GLN A 905 -12.26 -19.20 -15.38
N VAL A 906 -11.14 -19.34 -16.11
CA VAL A 906 -9.87 -18.72 -15.73
C VAL A 906 -9.92 -17.20 -15.89
N GLU A 907 -10.22 -16.48 -14.80
CA GLU A 907 -10.18 -15.01 -14.80
C GLU A 907 -8.76 -14.50 -15.06
N LYS A 908 -8.69 -13.51 -15.95
CA LYS A 908 -7.49 -12.71 -16.24
C LYS A 908 -7.59 -11.41 -15.47
N SER A 909 -6.46 -10.87 -15.03
CA SER A 909 -6.37 -9.52 -14.49
C SER A 909 -6.98 -8.50 -15.45
N THR A 910 -7.87 -7.65 -14.94
CA THR A 910 -8.38 -6.48 -15.64
C THR A 910 -7.48 -5.25 -15.48
N ASP A 911 -6.47 -5.34 -14.60
CA ASP A 911 -5.50 -4.30 -14.31
C ASP A 911 -4.70 -3.88 -15.56
N SER A 912 -4.43 -2.58 -15.66
CA SER A 912 -3.82 -1.96 -16.85
C SER A 912 -2.33 -2.26 -17.03
N SER A 913 -1.63 -2.62 -15.96
CA SER A 913 -0.19 -2.89 -15.95
C SER A 913 0.22 -3.75 -14.74
N LEU A 914 1.45 -4.28 -14.77
CA LEU A 914 2.03 -5.03 -13.66
C LEU A 914 2.04 -4.21 -12.35
N VAL A 915 2.36 -2.91 -12.44
CA VAL A 915 2.39 -1.99 -11.29
C VAL A 915 0.97 -1.72 -10.78
N ASP A 916 0.01 -1.52 -11.69
CA ASP A 916 -1.41 -1.35 -11.33
C ASP A 916 -1.93 -2.56 -10.55
N ALA A 917 -1.68 -3.78 -11.05
CA ALA A 917 -2.05 -5.03 -10.37
C ALA A 917 -1.39 -5.15 -8.98
N ALA A 918 -0.10 -4.81 -8.87
CA ALA A 918 0.64 -4.85 -7.61
C ALA A 918 0.05 -3.87 -6.58
N CYS A 919 -0.15 -2.61 -6.96
CA CYS A 919 -0.78 -1.59 -6.12
C CYS A 919 -2.23 -1.93 -5.79
N ASN A 920 -2.96 -2.56 -6.71
CA ASN A 920 -4.33 -3.06 -6.48
C ASN A 920 -4.33 -4.21 -5.46
N GLY A 921 -3.36 -5.10 -5.52
CA GLY A 921 -3.14 -6.17 -4.54
C GLY A 921 -2.90 -5.62 -3.14
N ALA A 922 -1.91 -4.75 -2.97
CA ALA A 922 -1.62 -4.09 -1.71
C ALA A 922 -2.85 -3.34 -1.16
N SER A 923 -3.44 -2.45 -1.95
CA SER A 923 -4.58 -1.62 -1.51
C SER A 923 -5.84 -2.46 -1.23
N SER A 924 -6.03 -3.59 -1.93
CA SER A 924 -7.10 -4.55 -1.65
C SER A 924 -6.99 -5.24 -0.28
N ALA A 925 -5.81 -5.27 0.34
CA ALA A 925 -5.62 -5.88 1.65
C ALA A 925 -6.08 -4.96 2.80
N THR A 926 -6.25 -3.65 2.58
CA THR A 926 -6.69 -2.72 3.63
C THR A 926 -8.08 -3.07 4.22
N PRO A 927 -9.16 -3.29 3.44
CA PRO A 927 -10.46 -3.67 4.00
C PRO A 927 -10.44 -5.03 4.70
N LEU A 928 -9.62 -5.95 4.20
CA LEU A 928 -9.33 -7.26 4.79
C LEU A 928 -8.70 -7.12 6.18
N ILE A 929 -7.62 -6.34 6.29
CA ILE A 929 -6.91 -6.07 7.55
C ILE A 929 -7.80 -5.31 8.55
N LEU A 930 -8.56 -4.30 8.12
CA LEU A 930 -9.48 -3.57 8.99
C LEU A 930 -10.64 -4.46 9.48
N GLY A 931 -11.20 -5.31 8.62
CA GLY A 931 -12.22 -6.30 9.01
C GLY A 931 -11.69 -7.34 10.01
N ILE A 932 -10.42 -7.74 9.86
CA ILE A 932 -9.70 -8.60 10.81
C ILE A 932 -9.53 -7.89 12.16
N ILE A 933 -9.01 -6.66 12.19
CA ILE A 933 -8.79 -5.89 13.43
C ILE A 933 -10.10 -5.65 14.18
N ALA A 934 -11.14 -5.17 13.49
CA ALA A 934 -12.43 -4.85 14.09
C ALA A 934 -13.10 -6.09 14.70
N ASN A 935 -13.12 -7.20 13.99
CA ASN A 935 -13.68 -8.45 14.50
C ASN A 935 -12.83 -9.03 15.65
N LEU A 936 -11.49 -8.98 15.54
CA LEU A 936 -10.58 -9.47 16.57
C LEU A 936 -10.81 -8.75 17.92
N ILE A 937 -10.85 -7.41 17.91
CA ILE A 937 -11.12 -6.60 19.09
C ILE A 937 -12.50 -6.94 19.69
N ALA A 938 -13.52 -7.08 18.84
CA ALA A 938 -14.87 -7.42 19.28
C ALA A 938 -14.96 -8.82 19.93
N PHE A 939 -14.37 -9.85 19.31
CA PHE A 939 -14.41 -11.22 19.85
C PHE A 939 -13.56 -11.37 21.11
N VAL A 940 -12.36 -10.80 21.17
CA VAL A 940 -11.52 -10.84 22.38
C VAL A 940 -12.19 -10.12 23.55
N SER A 941 -12.75 -8.94 23.32
CA SER A 941 -13.50 -8.19 24.34
C SER A 941 -14.74 -8.96 24.82
N PHE A 942 -15.44 -9.65 23.91
CA PHE A 942 -16.61 -10.47 24.26
C PHE A 942 -16.23 -11.71 25.08
N VAL A 943 -15.12 -12.40 24.77
CA VAL A 943 -14.62 -13.53 25.57
C VAL A 943 -14.17 -13.04 26.95
N ALA A 944 -13.49 -11.90 27.05
CA ALA A 944 -13.11 -11.29 28.33
C ALA A 944 -14.36 -10.92 29.18
N PHE A 945 -15.41 -10.38 28.56
CA PHE A 945 -16.70 -10.14 29.20
C PHE A 945 -17.35 -11.44 29.71
N LEU A 946 -17.38 -12.50 28.89
CA LEU A 946 -17.92 -13.81 29.31
C LEU A 946 -17.13 -14.42 30.47
N ASN A 947 -15.80 -14.30 30.48
CA ASN A 947 -14.98 -14.72 31.62
C ASN A 947 -15.28 -13.91 32.88
N GLY A 948 -15.53 -12.60 32.77
CA GLY A 948 -15.99 -11.78 33.89
C GLY A 948 -17.35 -12.22 34.46
N VAL A 949 -18.29 -12.57 33.58
CA VAL A 949 -19.61 -13.10 33.98
C VAL A 949 -19.48 -14.49 34.62
N LEU A 950 -18.62 -15.37 34.09
CA LEU A 950 -18.36 -16.69 34.66
C LEU A 950 -17.67 -16.60 36.02
N ALA A 951 -16.68 -15.73 36.20
CA ALA A 951 -16.04 -15.49 37.49
C ALA A 951 -17.03 -14.96 38.53
N TRP A 952 -17.93 -14.04 38.14
CA TRP A 952 -19.02 -13.58 38.99
C TRP A 952 -19.97 -14.71 39.41
N CYS A 953 -20.41 -15.55 38.46
CA CYS A 953 -21.19 -16.74 38.76
C CYS A 953 -20.44 -17.75 39.63
N GLY A 954 -19.11 -17.85 39.46
CA GLY A 954 -18.22 -18.71 40.24
C GLY A 954 -18.16 -18.30 41.72
N MET A 955 -17.97 -17.01 42.00
CA MET A 955 -18.01 -16.47 43.37
C MET A 955 -19.34 -16.77 44.09
N LEU A 956 -20.48 -16.79 43.38
CA LEU A 956 -21.78 -17.15 43.96
C LEU A 956 -21.89 -18.61 44.40
N VAL A 957 -20.99 -19.49 43.95
CA VAL A 957 -20.95 -20.93 44.30
C VAL A 957 -19.64 -21.37 44.96
N GLY A 958 -18.77 -20.43 45.34
CA GLY A 958 -17.47 -20.72 45.97
C GLY A 958 -16.40 -21.24 45.01
N LEU A 959 -16.46 -20.86 43.73
CA LEU A 959 -15.50 -21.20 42.68
C LEU A 959 -14.84 -19.93 42.13
N ASP A 960 -13.91 -19.35 42.90
CA ASP A 960 -13.27 -18.05 42.64
C ASP A 960 -12.49 -17.97 41.31
N SER A 961 -12.19 -19.11 40.68
CA SER A 961 -11.42 -19.23 39.44
C SER A 961 -12.23 -19.80 38.26
N LEU A 962 -13.57 -19.73 38.31
CA LEU A 962 -14.42 -20.23 37.23
C LEU A 962 -14.27 -19.39 35.94
N SER A 963 -13.59 -19.93 34.94
CA SER A 963 -13.42 -19.33 33.62
C SER A 963 -13.84 -20.27 32.48
N LEU A 964 -13.98 -19.73 31.28
CA LEU A 964 -14.38 -20.50 30.09
C LEU A 964 -13.26 -21.45 29.66
N GLU A 965 -11.99 -21.07 29.85
CA GLU A 965 -10.81 -21.95 29.67
C GLU A 965 -10.83 -23.13 30.64
N TRP A 966 -11.15 -22.90 31.92
CA TRP A 966 -11.23 -23.95 32.94
C TRP A 966 -12.34 -24.97 32.60
N PHE A 967 -13.53 -24.47 32.27
CA PHE A 967 -14.67 -25.30 31.86
C PHE A 967 -14.34 -26.12 30.60
N CYS A 968 -13.79 -25.48 29.57
CA CYS A 968 -13.35 -26.17 28.36
C CYS A 968 -12.25 -27.20 28.65
N GLY A 969 -11.33 -26.92 29.58
CA GLY A 969 -10.28 -27.86 29.99
C GLY A 969 -10.81 -29.20 30.47
N TYR A 970 -11.85 -29.17 31.31
CA TYR A 970 -12.56 -30.38 31.75
C TYR A 970 -13.34 -31.06 30.62
N VAL A 971 -14.01 -30.31 29.75
CA VAL A 971 -14.74 -30.85 28.59
C VAL A 971 -13.81 -31.50 27.56
N PHE A 972 -12.59 -31.00 27.38
CA PHE A 972 -11.60 -31.55 26.44
C PHE A 972 -10.75 -32.69 27.00
N ARG A 973 -10.70 -32.90 28.34
CA ARG A 973 -9.94 -34.01 28.96
C ARG A 973 -10.27 -35.41 28.37
N PRO A 974 -11.54 -35.81 28.17
CA PRO A 974 -11.86 -37.10 27.55
C PRO A 974 -11.33 -37.19 26.11
N LEU A 975 -11.42 -36.10 25.34
CA LEU A 975 -10.95 -36.06 23.95
C LEU A 975 -9.42 -36.10 23.88
N ALA A 976 -8.70 -35.47 24.82
CA ALA A 976 -7.25 -35.63 24.98
C ALA A 976 -6.87 -37.10 25.20
N TYR A 977 -7.58 -37.80 26.09
CA TYR A 977 -7.34 -39.22 26.35
C TYR A 977 -7.53 -40.09 25.10
N VAL A 978 -8.63 -39.95 24.33
CA VAL A 978 -8.82 -40.79 23.12
C VAL A 978 -7.84 -40.45 21.98
N MET A 979 -7.17 -39.29 22.00
CA MET A 979 -6.03 -39.01 21.09
C MET A 979 -4.75 -39.81 21.44
N GLY A 980 -4.72 -40.51 22.58
CA GLY A 980 -3.57 -41.31 23.04
C GLY A 980 -2.68 -40.63 24.08
N VAL A 981 -3.18 -39.57 24.73
CA VAL A 981 -2.56 -38.95 25.92
C VAL A 981 -2.79 -39.85 27.14
N SER A 982 -1.84 -39.94 28.08
CA SER A 982 -2.07 -40.68 29.33
C SER A 982 -3.20 -40.06 30.16
N TRP A 983 -3.88 -40.82 31.03
CA TRP A 983 -4.96 -40.25 31.85
C TRP A 983 -4.46 -39.16 32.84
N GLU A 984 -3.20 -39.25 33.24
CA GLU A 984 -2.49 -38.27 34.06
C GLU A 984 -2.21 -36.97 33.27
N ASP A 985 -1.60 -37.09 32.07
CA ASP A 985 -1.34 -35.94 31.20
C ASP A 985 -2.64 -35.34 30.61
N SER A 986 -3.74 -36.10 30.55
CA SER A 986 -5.00 -35.72 29.89
C SER A 986 -5.64 -34.46 30.47
N GLU A 987 -5.42 -34.16 31.75
CA GLU A 987 -5.94 -32.94 32.37
C GLU A 987 -5.17 -31.70 31.88
N HIS A 988 -3.84 -31.76 31.90
CA HIS A 988 -2.98 -30.71 31.35
C HIS A 988 -3.22 -30.49 29.86
N VAL A 989 -3.28 -31.56 29.06
CA VAL A 989 -3.54 -31.44 27.61
C VAL A 989 -4.97 -30.98 27.34
N GLY A 990 -5.95 -31.42 28.14
CA GLY A 990 -7.32 -30.90 28.10
C GLY A 990 -7.38 -29.39 28.33
N GLN A 991 -6.71 -28.89 29.39
CA GLN A 991 -6.58 -27.45 29.67
C GLN A 991 -5.91 -26.68 28.52
N ILE A 992 -4.83 -27.20 27.94
CA ILE A 992 -4.13 -26.58 26.80
C ILE A 992 -5.06 -26.49 25.57
N ILE A 993 -5.85 -27.53 25.27
CA ILE A 993 -6.87 -27.50 24.21
C ILE A 993 -7.99 -26.51 24.55
N GLY A 994 -8.39 -26.40 25.82
CA GLY A 994 -9.34 -25.41 26.32
C GLY A 994 -8.86 -23.97 26.08
N ILE A 995 -7.66 -23.63 26.54
CA ILE A 995 -7.00 -22.34 26.30
C ILE A 995 -6.95 -22.02 24.80
N LYS A 996 -6.53 -22.99 23.97
CA LYS A 996 -6.51 -22.84 22.50
C LYS A 996 -7.90 -22.55 21.93
N THR A 997 -8.92 -23.26 22.39
CA THR A 997 -10.30 -23.17 21.86
C THR A 997 -11.04 -21.92 22.34
N VAL A 998 -10.58 -21.26 23.42
CA VAL A 998 -11.25 -20.09 24.02
C VAL A 998 -10.51 -18.79 23.74
N VAL A 999 -9.19 -18.77 23.94
CA VAL A 999 -8.36 -17.56 23.84
C VAL A 999 -7.69 -17.52 22.47
N ASN A 1000 -6.61 -18.29 22.30
CA ASN A 1000 -5.88 -18.54 21.07
C ASN A 1000 -4.82 -19.63 21.29
N GLU A 1001 -4.25 -20.12 20.19
CA GLU A 1001 -3.15 -21.10 20.22
C GLU A 1001 -1.81 -20.52 20.71
N PHE A 1002 -1.56 -19.21 20.63
CA PHE A 1002 -0.35 -18.58 21.21
C PHE A 1002 -0.22 -18.84 22.72
N VAL A 1003 -1.25 -18.52 23.50
CA VAL A 1003 -1.25 -18.73 24.96
C VAL A 1003 -1.21 -20.23 25.29
N ALA A 1004 -1.83 -21.07 24.45
CA ALA A 1004 -1.74 -22.52 24.59
C ALA A 1004 -0.32 -23.06 24.34
N TYR A 1005 0.41 -22.55 23.34
CA TYR A 1005 1.80 -22.91 23.08
C TYR A 1005 2.76 -22.38 24.16
N GLN A 1006 2.54 -21.17 24.68
CA GLN A 1006 3.28 -20.67 25.83
C GLN A 1006 3.10 -21.61 27.04
N ARG A 1007 1.86 -21.96 27.37
CA ARG A 1007 1.55 -22.87 28.50
C ARG A 1007 2.10 -24.27 28.27
N LEU A 1008 2.06 -24.78 27.04
CA LEU A 1008 2.73 -26.04 26.68
C LEU A 1008 4.26 -25.94 26.89
N GLY A 1009 4.87 -24.82 26.51
CA GLY A 1009 6.28 -24.50 26.75
C GLY A 1009 6.67 -24.51 28.24
N GLU A 1010 5.85 -23.94 29.11
CA GLU A 1010 6.03 -24.00 30.57
C GLU A 1010 6.02 -25.44 31.09
N LEU A 1011 5.06 -26.26 30.65
CA LEU A 1011 4.93 -27.67 31.05
C LEU A 1011 6.08 -28.54 30.50
N ILE A 1012 6.61 -28.23 29.30
CA ILE A 1012 7.84 -28.83 28.75
C ILE A 1012 9.05 -28.48 29.62
N ARG A 1013 9.24 -27.20 29.96
CA ARG A 1013 10.38 -26.72 30.77
C ARG A 1013 10.37 -27.29 32.18
N ASN A 1014 9.19 -27.44 32.77
CA ASN A 1014 9.00 -28.01 34.10
C ASN A 1014 8.99 -29.56 34.12
N GLY A 1015 9.02 -30.22 32.95
CA GLY A 1015 9.03 -31.67 32.83
C GLY A 1015 7.75 -32.37 33.30
N THR A 1016 6.62 -31.67 33.38
CA THR A 1016 5.38 -32.14 34.04
C THR A 1016 4.49 -33.03 33.16
N ILE A 1017 4.84 -33.23 31.88
CA ILE A 1017 4.08 -34.03 30.91
C ILE A 1017 5.02 -34.87 30.05
N THR A 1018 4.57 -36.05 29.60
CA THR A 1018 5.43 -36.98 28.86
C THR A 1018 5.73 -36.50 27.43
N LYS A 1019 6.88 -36.94 26.85
CA LYS A 1019 7.28 -36.62 25.46
C LYS A 1019 6.22 -36.98 24.41
N ARG A 1020 5.45 -38.05 24.64
CA ARG A 1020 4.33 -38.44 23.77
C ARG A 1020 3.20 -37.42 23.85
N SER A 1021 2.78 -37.07 25.06
CA SER A 1021 1.73 -36.07 25.29
C SER A 1021 2.11 -34.69 24.80
N ILE A 1022 3.38 -34.29 24.90
CA ILE A 1022 3.92 -33.06 24.29
C ILE A 1022 3.69 -33.06 22.78
N THR A 1023 3.98 -34.17 22.09
CA THR A 1023 3.79 -34.26 20.63
C THR A 1023 2.30 -34.31 20.26
N ILE A 1024 1.47 -35.07 20.97
CA ILE A 1024 0.02 -35.12 20.71
C ILE A 1024 -0.63 -33.74 20.95
N ALA A 1025 -0.26 -33.05 22.04
CA ALA A 1025 -0.71 -31.70 22.34
C ALA A 1025 -0.29 -30.71 21.24
N THR A 1026 0.97 -30.78 20.78
CA THR A 1026 1.49 -29.95 19.68
C THR A 1026 0.59 -30.06 18.44
N TYR A 1027 0.20 -31.27 18.02
CA TYR A 1027 -0.68 -31.45 16.86
C TYR A 1027 -2.12 -30.99 17.15
N ALA A 1028 -2.68 -31.28 18.33
CA ALA A 1028 -4.05 -30.92 18.71
C ALA A 1028 -4.28 -29.38 18.75
N ILE A 1029 -3.26 -28.60 19.10
CA ILE A 1029 -3.30 -27.13 19.07
C ILE A 1029 -2.71 -26.50 17.80
N CYS A 1030 -2.20 -27.29 16.85
CA CYS A 1030 -1.72 -26.82 15.56
C CYS A 1030 -2.88 -26.52 14.58
N GLY A 1031 -3.70 -25.51 14.92
CA GLY A 1031 -4.69 -24.92 14.01
C GLY A 1031 -5.39 -23.72 14.61
N PHE A 1032 -5.67 -22.68 13.82
CA PHE A 1032 -6.30 -21.41 14.26
C PHE A 1032 -7.78 -21.52 14.68
N ALA A 1033 -8.26 -22.67 15.17
CA ALA A 1033 -9.64 -22.84 15.63
C ALA A 1033 -9.89 -22.22 17.01
N ASN A 1034 -10.03 -20.90 17.06
CA ASN A 1034 -10.39 -20.11 18.24
C ASN A 1034 -11.41 -18.97 17.88
N PRO A 1035 -12.14 -18.34 18.83
CA PRO A 1035 -13.16 -17.32 18.55
C PRO A 1035 -12.61 -16.04 17.93
N SER A 1036 -11.40 -15.64 18.32
CA SER A 1036 -10.67 -14.50 17.75
C SER A 1036 -10.50 -14.71 16.24
N SER A 1037 -9.95 -15.88 15.87
CA SER A 1037 -9.76 -16.35 14.51
C SER A 1037 -11.06 -16.61 13.75
N LEU A 1038 -12.16 -16.98 14.42
CA LEU A 1038 -13.49 -17.02 13.81
C LEU A 1038 -13.89 -15.62 13.29
N GLY A 1039 -13.59 -14.58 14.07
CA GLY A 1039 -13.69 -13.18 13.65
C GLY A 1039 -12.78 -12.83 12.47
N ILE A 1040 -11.51 -13.26 12.50
CA ILE A 1040 -10.55 -13.08 11.41
C ILE A 1040 -11.08 -13.70 10.10
N MET A 1041 -11.51 -14.97 10.12
CA MET A 1041 -12.03 -15.66 8.94
C MET A 1041 -13.31 -15.01 8.37
N ILE A 1042 -14.25 -14.63 9.24
CA ILE A 1042 -15.48 -13.94 8.81
C ILE A 1042 -15.15 -12.59 8.19
N GLY A 1043 -14.24 -11.82 8.81
CA GLY A 1043 -13.78 -10.53 8.30
C GLY A 1043 -13.10 -10.68 6.94
N ALA A 1044 -12.17 -11.63 6.83
CA ALA A 1044 -11.44 -11.91 5.61
C ALA A 1044 -12.35 -12.31 4.45
N MET A 1045 -13.14 -13.38 4.62
CA MET A 1045 -14.03 -13.86 3.56
C MET A 1045 -15.10 -12.82 3.19
N SER A 1046 -15.63 -12.06 4.16
CA SER A 1046 -16.63 -11.00 3.88
C SER A 1046 -16.02 -9.76 3.23
N SER A 1047 -14.72 -9.51 3.37
CA SER A 1047 -14.02 -8.44 2.65
C SER A 1047 -13.74 -8.81 1.19
N LEU A 1048 -13.60 -10.10 0.89
CA LEU A 1048 -13.35 -10.63 -0.47
C LEU A 1048 -14.63 -10.86 -1.27
N ALA A 1049 -15.74 -11.20 -0.60
CA ALA A 1049 -17.07 -11.38 -1.19
C ALA A 1049 -18.18 -10.80 -0.27
N PRO A 1050 -18.33 -9.46 -0.20
CA PRO A 1050 -19.32 -8.81 0.67
C PRO A 1050 -20.76 -9.29 0.44
N GLU A 1051 -21.12 -9.59 -0.82
CA GLU A 1051 -22.41 -10.13 -1.22
C GLU A 1051 -22.65 -11.57 -0.72
N ARG A 1052 -21.58 -12.32 -0.40
CA ARG A 1052 -21.67 -13.66 0.20
C ARG A 1052 -21.60 -13.63 1.74
N ARG A 1053 -21.53 -12.46 2.40
CA ARG A 1053 -21.39 -12.33 3.88
C ARG A 1053 -22.37 -13.20 4.68
N GLY A 1054 -23.64 -13.25 4.27
CA GLY A 1054 -24.65 -14.10 4.93
C GLY A 1054 -24.45 -15.61 4.72
N ALA A 1055 -23.88 -16.02 3.59
CA ALA A 1055 -23.53 -17.42 3.32
C ALA A 1055 -22.29 -17.85 4.12
N ILE A 1056 -21.32 -16.94 4.28
CA ILE A 1056 -20.10 -17.11 5.08
C ILE A 1056 -20.46 -17.28 6.57
N THR A 1057 -21.23 -16.35 7.16
CA THR A 1057 -21.61 -16.42 8.58
C THR A 1057 -22.42 -17.67 8.90
N ALA A 1058 -23.30 -18.12 8.00
CA ALA A 1058 -24.10 -19.34 8.16
C ALA A 1058 -23.29 -20.65 8.26
N VAL A 1059 -22.08 -20.71 7.68
CA VAL A 1059 -21.21 -21.90 7.76
C VAL A 1059 -20.09 -21.79 8.80
N SER A 1060 -19.75 -20.58 9.24
CA SER A 1060 -18.59 -20.23 10.09
C SER A 1060 -18.41 -21.12 11.32
N PHE A 1061 -19.47 -21.31 12.13
CA PHE A 1061 -19.38 -22.10 13.36
C PHE A 1061 -19.21 -23.60 13.08
N ARG A 1062 -19.76 -24.09 11.96
CA ARG A 1062 -19.58 -25.49 11.52
C ARG A 1062 -18.19 -25.73 10.93
N SER A 1063 -17.58 -24.73 10.29
CA SER A 1063 -16.21 -24.84 9.77
C SER A 1063 -15.16 -24.72 10.87
N PHE A 1064 -15.42 -23.90 11.90
CA PHE A 1064 -14.66 -23.87 13.16
C PHE A 1064 -14.60 -25.26 13.83
N ILE A 1065 -15.75 -25.93 14.02
CA ILE A 1065 -15.80 -27.30 14.56
C ILE A 1065 -15.02 -28.28 13.67
N ALA A 1066 -15.18 -28.18 12.35
CA ALA A 1066 -14.47 -29.03 11.38
C ALA A 1066 -12.94 -28.86 11.47
N GLY A 1067 -12.45 -27.62 11.64
CA GLY A 1067 -11.03 -27.33 11.83
C GLY A 1067 -10.47 -27.92 13.11
N SER A 1068 -11.17 -27.75 14.25
CA SER A 1068 -10.77 -28.38 15.52
C SER A 1068 -10.69 -29.90 15.43
N ILE A 1069 -11.70 -30.55 14.85
CA ILE A 1069 -11.71 -32.01 14.70
C ILE A 1069 -10.61 -32.49 13.74
N ALA A 1070 -10.28 -31.72 12.70
CA ALA A 1070 -9.15 -32.02 11.83
C ALA A 1070 -7.81 -32.00 12.60
N CYS A 1071 -7.57 -30.99 13.46
CA CYS A 1071 -6.40 -30.94 14.35
C CYS A 1071 -6.32 -32.19 15.25
N PHE A 1072 -7.46 -32.60 15.82
CA PHE A 1072 -7.51 -33.80 16.67
C PHE A 1072 -7.26 -35.10 15.90
N MET A 1073 -7.70 -35.17 14.63
CA MET A 1073 -7.38 -36.30 13.75
C MET A 1073 -5.90 -36.35 13.37
N THR A 1074 -5.20 -35.21 13.18
CA THR A 1074 -3.74 -35.24 12.98
C THR A 1074 -2.99 -35.60 14.26
N ALA A 1075 -3.49 -35.17 15.42
CA ALA A 1075 -2.95 -35.55 16.72
C ALA A 1075 -3.07 -37.07 16.99
N CYS A 1076 -4.15 -37.72 16.55
CA CYS A 1076 -4.23 -39.18 16.57
C CYS A 1076 -3.13 -39.85 15.72
N ILE A 1077 -2.81 -39.32 14.53
CA ILE A 1077 -1.77 -39.89 13.65
C ILE A 1077 -0.38 -39.77 14.30
N ALA A 1078 -0.12 -38.66 14.99
CA ALA A 1078 1.09 -38.49 15.78
C ALA A 1078 1.12 -39.43 17.01
N GLY A 1079 -0.01 -39.58 17.70
CA GLY A 1079 -0.16 -40.46 18.85
C GLY A 1079 -0.06 -41.96 18.54
N GLU A 1080 -0.37 -42.36 17.30
CA GLU A 1080 -0.26 -43.74 16.80
C GLU A 1080 1.21 -44.17 16.60
N ARG A 1081 2.11 -43.25 16.17
CA ARG A 1081 3.35 -43.60 15.44
C ARG A 1081 4.66 -43.09 16.05
N LEU A 1082 4.75 -43.00 17.37
CA LEU A 1082 5.99 -42.63 18.06
C LEU A 1082 6.69 -43.84 18.67
N ASP A 1083 7.69 -44.37 17.96
CA ASP A 1083 8.68 -45.28 18.54
C ASP A 1083 9.59 -44.50 19.51
N VAL A 1084 9.48 -44.77 20.81
CA VAL A 1084 10.38 -44.21 21.84
C VAL A 1084 11.70 -45.01 21.86
N GLY A 1085 12.45 -44.93 20.76
CA GLY A 1085 13.69 -45.69 20.52
C GLY A 1085 14.89 -44.80 20.27
N ASN A 1086 15.65 -44.47 21.32
CA ASN A 1086 17.04 -43.97 21.36
C ASN A 1086 17.57 -43.19 20.13
N SER A 1087 16.79 -42.24 19.62
CA SER A 1087 17.22 -41.31 18.56
C SER A 1087 17.75 -40.03 19.21
N PRO A 1088 19.06 -39.72 19.17
CA PRO A 1088 19.64 -38.60 19.91
C PRO A 1088 19.16 -37.22 19.43
N CYS A 1089 18.56 -37.13 18.25
CA CYS A 1089 18.09 -35.88 17.62
C CYS A 1089 16.90 -35.19 18.33
N ILE A 1090 16.43 -35.70 19.48
CA ILE A 1090 15.29 -35.15 20.24
C ILE A 1090 15.76 -34.39 21.50
N SER A 1091 17.02 -34.52 21.93
CA SER A 1091 17.57 -33.86 23.12
C SER A 1091 18.31 -32.56 22.80
N GLY A 1092 17.57 -31.49 22.50
CA GLY A 1092 17.98 -30.07 22.64
C GLY A 1092 19.09 -29.51 21.73
N GLU A 1093 20.10 -30.29 21.36
CA GLU A 1093 21.29 -29.82 20.67
C GLU A 1093 21.28 -30.12 19.16
N MET A 1094 20.42 -29.46 18.39
CA MET A 1094 20.68 -29.34 16.95
C MET A 1094 21.75 -28.27 16.70
N LYS A 1095 23.03 -28.63 16.87
CA LYS A 1095 24.10 -27.91 16.18
C LYS A 1095 23.87 -28.06 14.68
N LEU A 1096 23.46 -26.97 14.03
CA LEU A 1096 23.10 -26.86 12.61
C LEU A 1096 24.32 -27.09 11.71
N ASN A 1097 24.76 -28.35 11.59
CA ASN A 1097 26.05 -28.71 11.01
C ASN A 1097 25.96 -29.67 9.81
N THR A 1098 24.94 -29.47 8.95
CA THR A 1098 24.94 -29.90 7.54
C THR A 1098 24.02 -29.01 6.69
N GLN A 1099 24.62 -28.15 5.85
CA GLN A 1099 24.10 -27.54 4.61
C GLN A 1099 22.76 -26.75 4.60
N CYS A 1100 22.00 -26.68 5.69
CA CYS A 1100 20.77 -25.87 5.80
C CYS A 1100 20.80 -24.88 6.98
N SER A 1101 21.93 -24.21 7.20
CA SER A 1101 22.09 -23.17 8.22
C SER A 1101 21.67 -21.79 7.70
N PRO A 1102 20.79 -21.04 8.39
CA PRO A 1102 20.71 -19.60 8.26
C PRO A 1102 21.87 -18.97 9.05
N GLN A 1103 23.02 -18.78 8.38
CA GLN A 1103 24.10 -17.96 8.92
C GLN A 1103 24.10 -16.62 8.19
N VAL A 1104 23.71 -15.57 8.92
CA VAL A 1104 23.68 -14.16 8.53
C VAL A 1104 22.78 -13.83 7.33
N PHE A 1105 21.63 -13.22 7.63
CA PHE A 1105 20.78 -12.44 6.75
C PHE A 1105 20.24 -11.25 7.56
#